data_AF-A0A1G1A6Z0-F1
#
_entry.id   AF-A0A1G1A6Z0-F1
#
_cell.length_a   1.000
_cell.length_b   1.000
_cell.length_c   1.000
_cell.angle_alpha   90.00
_cell.angle_beta   90.00
_cell.angle_gamma   90.00
#
_symmetry.space_group_name_H-M   'P 1'
#
loop_
_entity.id
_entity.type
_entity.pdbx_description
1 polymer ?
#
loop_
_entity_poly.entity_id
_entity_poly.type
_entity_poly.pdbx_seq_one_letter_code
_entity_poly.pdbx_strand_id
1 'polypeptide(L)'
;MRSRNQYRQAGGILLAFAMGVACCPAQEHVPDLPEAPVTPAPAGVMQAPQVMAFNRMADAQVHALFRQGEYEQAERMLRASIQRSPNQPVYHYNLACSLARQKRIDEAFASLQQAVTLGFVHVQPLRMDADLDGLRADDRFAAILESAEIRRAAIESRSGRPFEAIRVMPGGPARVTDTNTVWDNQLSVFRLMFAMEPPTGAPPVMVRGQGTAGEQIRAWHREGTAAGLAGVLYDNQDRGHSVLAAEPFPELARVVFDPGLTRARPVNGLQTAFLFNLPVIGNSSTALTQGYFWRSLPRLAMVNPSMVWTLYRQYTGNQLYVYPEHQDHDPGRNGEGGGYGDVYPANLPYVLISQGSSGSDQLLLEAVACTVAAFRPETRRALELSAMLMPAVQMILRSSLREVVRPEDYRTGKAHPTVFAAGQLNVDRMVARAHAMKADRLPPLAQLHVIEESEGAPGQDYFDIGSREKLFDTPCAVARVIRSTAYWRRLVVSAETSRDPQGLPLTYHWAVLRGDPAIVIRPLNAVQSLVELKVPYHPRRPVSPGAALESSRVDIGLFVDNGTHPSPPAFISLYYLASETRVYGPDQRVQSVTYRTPATGGAYTDPFIDIPKDWTDAYAYDTKGRLTGWIRSRGDQRESFTVDGLKVEAADDQGRATHARTVRYVPSGASADSAPVLVQQDGGEVMQYAYGSNEDRVGRVVGRVNME
;
A
#
# COMPACT_ATOMS: atom_id res chain seq x y z
N MET A 1 24.32 -24.96 -4.00
CA MET A 1 23.89 -24.93 -2.58
C MET A 1 24.16 -23.62 -1.82
N ARG A 2 24.77 -22.57 -2.41
CA ARG A 2 25.02 -21.27 -1.73
C ARG A 2 23.99 -20.14 -2.00
N SER A 3 22.93 -20.37 -2.79
CA SER A 3 21.93 -19.35 -3.14
C SER A 3 20.69 -19.28 -2.22
N ARG A 4 20.56 -20.20 -1.24
CA ARG A 4 19.37 -20.29 -0.38
C ARG A 4 19.40 -19.43 0.90
N ASN A 5 20.57 -18.93 1.32
CA ASN A 5 20.69 -18.18 2.58
C ASN A 5 20.43 -16.67 2.50
N GLN A 6 20.45 -16.05 1.31
CA GLN A 6 20.23 -14.60 1.18
C GLN A 6 18.76 -14.17 1.29
N TYR A 7 17.81 -15.07 1.04
CA TYR A 7 16.37 -14.77 1.22
C TYR A 7 15.94 -14.73 2.70
N ARG A 8 16.70 -15.36 3.62
CA ARG A 8 16.40 -15.36 5.06
C ARG A 8 16.72 -14.03 5.74
N GLN A 9 17.80 -13.35 5.35
CA GLN A 9 18.19 -12.07 5.98
C GLN A 9 17.40 -10.86 5.45
N ALA A 10 17.02 -10.85 4.16
CA ALA A 10 16.17 -9.79 3.61
C ALA A 10 14.72 -9.87 4.16
N GLY A 11 14.22 -11.08 4.44
CA GLY A 11 12.90 -11.29 5.03
C GLY A 11 12.80 -10.82 6.49
N GLY A 12 13.87 -10.91 7.28
CA GLY A 12 13.87 -10.48 8.68
C GLY A 12 13.80 -8.96 8.88
N ILE A 13 14.42 -8.18 7.99
CA ILE A 13 14.45 -6.70 8.08
C ILE A 13 13.15 -6.10 7.53
N LEU A 14 12.54 -6.71 6.51
CA LEU A 14 11.20 -6.33 6.02
C LEU A 14 10.09 -6.65 7.03
N LEU A 15 10.25 -7.68 7.87
CA LEU A 15 9.29 -8.02 8.92
C LEU A 15 9.20 -6.93 10.00
N ALA A 16 10.33 -6.32 10.38
CA ALA A 16 10.37 -5.24 11.35
C ALA A 16 9.80 -3.90 10.82
N PHE A 17 9.88 -3.67 9.49
CA PHE A 17 9.34 -2.46 8.86
C PHE A 17 7.85 -2.55 8.50
N ALA A 18 7.31 -3.76 8.28
CA ALA A 18 5.90 -3.98 7.98
C ALA A 18 5.03 -4.12 9.24
N MET A 19 5.61 -4.58 10.35
CA MET A 19 4.98 -4.50 11.67
C MET A 19 5.28 -3.13 12.29
N GLY A 20 4.44 -2.14 12.02
CA GLY A 20 4.33 -0.93 12.85
C GLY A 20 3.80 -1.28 14.25
N VAL A 21 4.50 -2.15 14.98
CA VAL A 21 4.21 -2.56 16.34
C VAL A 21 5.25 -1.87 17.20
N ALA A 22 4.93 -0.65 17.62
CA ALA A 22 5.42 -0.15 18.89
C ALA A 22 4.78 -0.99 20.01
N CYS A 23 5.29 -2.21 20.22
CA CYS A 23 5.18 -2.84 21.52
C CYS A 23 6.14 -2.05 22.42
N CYS A 24 5.61 -1.13 23.21
CA CYS A 24 6.28 -0.73 24.45
C CYS A 24 5.96 -1.81 25.49
N PRO A 25 6.89 -2.72 25.85
CA PRO A 25 6.98 -3.16 27.22
C PRO A 25 7.63 -2.03 28.03
N ALA A 26 7.14 -1.82 29.23
CA ALA A 26 7.84 -1.02 30.22
C ALA A 26 9.25 -1.57 30.43
N GLN A 27 10.24 -0.68 30.45
CA GLN A 27 11.63 -0.88 30.88
C GLN A 27 12.22 -2.27 30.62
N GLU A 28 12.76 -2.51 29.42
CA GLU A 28 13.99 -3.31 29.26
C GLU A 28 14.56 -3.17 27.83
N HIS A 29 15.87 -2.90 27.79
CA HIS A 29 16.84 -2.94 26.67
C HIS A 29 16.38 -2.59 25.24
N VAL A 30 16.83 -1.43 24.73
CA VAL A 30 16.75 -1.09 23.30
C VAL A 30 17.65 -2.08 22.53
N PRO A 31 17.15 -2.79 21.50
CA PRO A 31 17.94 -3.79 20.78
C PRO A 31 19.17 -3.16 20.08
N ASP A 32 20.30 -3.85 20.14
CA ASP A 32 21.54 -3.45 19.47
C ASP A 32 21.37 -3.39 17.94
N LEU A 33 21.97 -2.38 17.32
CA LEU A 33 21.96 -2.18 15.86
C LEU A 33 22.65 -3.35 15.14
N PRO A 34 22.11 -3.88 14.03
CA PRO A 34 22.78 -4.91 13.24
C PRO A 34 24.10 -4.40 12.62
N GLU A 35 25.13 -5.23 12.62
CA GLU A 35 26.44 -4.92 12.02
C GLU A 35 26.37 -4.87 10.48
N ALA A 36 26.79 -3.75 9.89
CA ALA A 36 26.98 -3.57 8.44
C ALA A 36 28.48 -3.44 8.11
N PRO A 37 28.92 -3.85 6.90
CA PRO A 37 30.34 -3.91 6.55
C PRO A 37 31.02 -2.53 6.54
N VAL A 38 32.17 -2.45 7.21
CA VAL A 38 33.00 -1.26 7.40
C VAL A 38 33.86 -1.02 6.15
N THR A 39 33.36 -0.26 5.17
CA THR A 39 34.24 0.38 4.16
C THR A 39 33.72 1.78 3.78
N PRO A 40 34.58 2.82 3.77
CA PRO A 40 34.18 4.18 3.45
C PRO A 40 34.28 4.42 1.94
N ALA A 41 33.25 4.02 1.20
CA ALA A 41 32.95 4.62 -0.09
C ALA A 41 31.86 5.68 0.11
N PRO A 42 31.86 6.82 -0.60
CA PRO A 42 30.70 7.69 -0.61
C PRO A 42 29.49 6.85 -1.01
N ALA A 43 28.44 6.85 -0.18
CA ALA A 43 27.25 6.05 -0.44
C ALA A 43 26.69 6.44 -1.82
N GLY A 44 26.77 5.52 -2.79
CA GLY A 44 26.15 5.71 -4.10
C GLY A 44 24.64 5.90 -3.92
N VAL A 45 23.97 6.56 -4.88
CA VAL A 45 22.57 7.00 -4.70
C VAL A 45 21.66 5.85 -4.27
N MET A 46 21.89 4.64 -4.78
CA MET A 46 21.13 3.41 -4.48
C MET A 46 21.17 2.98 -3.00
N GLN A 47 22.12 3.48 -2.21
CA GLN A 47 22.22 3.19 -0.77
C GLN A 47 21.40 4.16 0.09
N ALA A 48 20.86 5.24 -0.48
CA ALA A 48 20.08 6.25 0.23
C ALA A 48 18.96 5.68 1.13
N PRO A 49 18.12 4.70 0.70
CA PRO A 49 17.07 4.14 1.56
C PRO A 49 17.62 3.44 2.80
N GLN A 50 18.69 2.65 2.64
CA GLN A 50 19.34 1.91 3.74
C GLN A 50 19.95 2.88 4.74
N VAL A 51 20.67 3.88 4.21
CA VAL A 51 21.26 4.95 5.00
C VAL A 51 20.18 5.73 5.76
N MET A 52 19.05 6.05 5.14
CA MET A 52 17.96 6.79 5.81
C MET A 52 17.15 5.95 6.79
N ALA A 53 16.99 4.66 6.53
CA ALA A 53 16.39 3.74 7.49
C ALA A 53 17.26 3.64 8.75
N PHE A 54 18.57 3.42 8.56
CA PHE A 54 19.55 3.44 9.63
C PHE A 54 19.52 4.77 10.40
N ASN A 55 19.52 5.90 9.68
CA ASN A 55 19.44 7.23 10.29
C ASN A 55 18.17 7.45 11.11
N ARG A 56 16.99 7.07 10.59
CA ARG A 56 15.73 7.23 11.33
C ARG A 56 15.71 6.39 12.61
N MET A 57 16.26 5.18 12.58
CA MET A 57 16.37 4.33 13.76
C MET A 57 17.31 4.94 14.80
N ALA A 58 18.50 5.37 14.36
CA ALA A 58 19.47 6.04 15.20
C ALA A 58 18.87 7.33 15.81
N ASP A 59 18.23 8.18 15.00
CA ASP A 59 17.60 9.43 15.45
C ASP A 59 16.46 9.18 16.46
N ALA A 60 15.62 8.17 16.24
CA ALA A 60 14.56 7.82 17.20
C ALA A 60 15.13 7.40 18.56
N GLN A 61 16.23 6.65 18.55
CA GLN A 61 16.93 6.23 19.76
C GLN A 61 17.62 7.41 20.45
N VAL A 62 18.28 8.31 19.69
CA VAL A 62 18.88 9.54 20.24
C VAL A 62 17.81 10.38 20.93
N HIS A 63 16.69 10.65 20.27
CA HIS A 63 15.60 11.42 20.86
C HIS A 63 15.03 10.78 22.13
N ALA A 64 14.98 9.44 22.20
CA ALA A 64 14.56 8.74 23.42
C ALA A 64 15.54 8.99 24.59
N LEU A 65 16.85 8.90 24.34
CA LEU A 65 17.89 9.17 25.34
C LEU A 65 17.86 10.63 25.80
N PHE A 66 17.67 11.59 24.89
CA PHE A 66 17.52 13.01 25.23
C PHE A 66 16.31 13.27 26.13
N ARG A 67 15.16 12.65 25.86
CA ARG A 67 13.97 12.77 26.74
C ARG A 67 14.20 12.20 28.14
N GLN A 68 15.09 11.22 28.26
CA GLN A 68 15.47 10.61 29.53
C GLN A 68 16.60 11.36 30.25
N GLY A 69 17.19 12.39 29.62
CA GLY A 69 18.33 13.12 30.17
C GLY A 69 19.67 12.35 30.11
N GLU A 70 19.72 11.25 29.36
CA GLU A 70 20.86 10.33 29.26
C GLU A 70 21.87 10.80 28.20
N TYR A 71 22.44 12.00 28.38
CA TYR A 71 23.26 12.66 27.35
C TYR A 71 24.58 11.95 27.06
N GLU A 72 25.22 11.34 28.05
CA GLU A 72 26.46 10.57 27.90
C GLU A 72 26.24 9.29 27.08
N GLN A 73 25.06 8.66 27.23
CA GLN A 73 24.69 7.50 26.40
C GLN A 73 24.44 7.94 24.96
N ALA A 74 23.72 9.05 24.78
CA ALA A 74 23.48 9.64 23.46
C ALA A 74 24.81 9.99 22.77
N GLU A 75 25.78 10.59 23.49
CA GLU A 75 27.11 10.90 22.94
C GLU A 75 27.83 9.63 22.46
N ARG A 76 27.90 8.58 23.29
CA ARG A 76 28.57 7.32 22.90
C ARG A 76 27.96 6.75 21.62
N MET A 77 26.64 6.76 21.54
CA MET A 77 25.91 6.27 20.38
C MET A 77 26.13 7.15 19.14
N LEU A 78 26.13 8.47 19.30
CA LEU A 78 26.36 9.44 18.22
C LEU A 78 27.80 9.35 17.70
N ARG A 79 28.80 9.22 18.57
CA ARG A 79 30.19 8.98 18.16
C ARG A 79 30.33 7.66 17.40
N ALA A 80 29.67 6.60 17.85
CA ALA A 80 29.63 5.33 17.12
C ALA A 80 28.90 5.45 15.77
N SER A 81 27.83 6.26 15.70
CA SER A 81 27.10 6.54 14.46
C SER A 81 27.93 7.36 13.48
N ILE A 82 28.71 8.33 13.97
CA ILE A 82 29.67 9.12 13.18
C ILE A 82 30.81 8.24 12.66
N GLN A 83 31.33 7.30 13.44
CA GLN A 83 32.34 6.34 12.94
C GLN A 83 31.79 5.52 11.77
N ARG A 84 30.50 5.16 11.80
CA ARG A 84 29.83 4.38 10.74
C ARG A 84 29.40 5.22 9.55
N SER A 85 29.03 6.47 9.79
CA SER A 85 28.46 7.39 8.80
C SER A 85 29.06 8.78 9.00
N PRO A 86 30.36 8.96 8.67
CA PRO A 86 31.13 10.15 9.02
C PRO A 86 30.60 11.42 8.35
N ASN A 87 29.91 11.28 7.22
CA ASN A 87 29.41 12.39 6.43
C ASN A 87 27.96 12.77 6.76
N GLN A 88 27.36 12.22 7.81
CA GLN A 88 25.96 12.53 8.15
C GLN A 88 25.82 13.77 9.02
N PRO A 89 25.29 14.89 8.50
CA PRO A 89 25.26 16.16 9.21
C PRO A 89 24.46 16.12 10.50
N VAL A 90 23.35 15.36 10.53
CA VAL A 90 22.44 15.25 11.68
C VAL A 90 23.14 14.63 12.89
N TYR A 91 24.05 13.66 12.72
CA TYR A 91 24.75 13.06 13.86
C TYR A 91 25.74 14.02 14.51
N HIS A 92 26.42 14.84 13.72
CA HIS A 92 27.30 15.88 14.25
C HIS A 92 26.51 16.99 14.96
N TYR A 93 25.31 17.33 14.45
CA TYR A 93 24.39 18.26 15.11
C TYR A 93 23.88 17.71 16.45
N ASN A 94 23.37 16.48 16.46
CA ASN A 94 22.88 15.83 17.68
C ASN A 94 24.02 15.61 18.69
N LEU A 95 25.25 15.36 18.22
CA LEU A 95 26.43 15.29 19.08
C LEU A 95 26.73 16.65 19.72
N ALA A 96 26.64 17.73 18.95
CA ALA A 96 26.76 19.08 19.49
C ALA A 96 25.71 19.39 20.57
N CYS A 97 24.46 18.98 20.35
CA CYS A 97 23.38 19.13 21.33
C CYS A 97 23.71 18.36 22.63
N SER A 98 24.14 17.09 22.53
CA SER A 98 24.51 16.28 23.70
C SER A 98 25.68 16.90 24.47
N LEU A 99 26.71 17.36 23.77
CA LEU A 99 27.89 18.01 24.38
C LEU A 99 27.53 19.35 25.03
N ALA A 100 26.63 20.13 24.44
CA ALA A 100 26.14 21.38 25.00
C ALA A 100 25.36 21.15 26.31
N ARG A 101 24.51 20.12 26.36
CA ARG A 101 23.80 19.71 27.59
C ARG A 101 24.76 19.23 28.69
N GLN A 102 25.90 18.65 28.31
CA GLN A 102 27.00 18.30 29.21
C GLN A 102 27.94 19.48 29.53
N LYS A 103 27.66 20.70 29.06
CA LYS A 103 28.47 21.92 29.23
C LYS A 103 29.89 21.83 28.65
N ARG A 104 30.11 20.94 27.66
CA ARG A 104 31.38 20.78 26.92
C ARG A 104 31.38 21.69 25.69
N ILE A 105 31.45 22.99 25.96
CA ILE A 105 31.17 24.07 24.99
C ILE A 105 32.07 23.99 23.75
N ASP A 106 33.38 23.81 23.91
CA ASP A 106 34.31 23.81 22.76
C ASP A 106 34.11 22.60 21.84
N GLU A 107 33.83 21.42 22.40
CA GLU A 107 33.54 20.21 21.62
C GLU A 107 32.18 20.29 20.94
N ALA A 108 31.20 20.94 21.58
CA ALA A 108 29.91 21.21 20.99
C ALA A 108 30.07 22.11 19.75
N PHE A 109 30.86 23.18 19.84
CA PHE A 109 31.17 24.05 18.70
C PHE A 109 31.91 23.32 17.57
N ALA A 110 32.89 22.48 17.90
CA ALA A 110 33.60 21.68 16.89
C ALA A 110 32.63 20.73 16.14
N SER A 111 31.74 20.07 16.87
CA SER A 111 30.73 19.17 16.28
C SER A 111 29.70 19.93 15.46
N LEU A 112 29.26 21.10 15.93
CA LEU A 112 28.30 21.95 15.24
C LEU A 112 28.88 22.53 13.93
N GLN A 113 30.13 22.95 13.95
CA GLN A 113 30.86 23.38 12.75
C GLN A 113 30.97 22.23 11.73
N GLN A 114 31.23 21.02 12.21
CA GLN A 114 31.30 19.85 11.34
C GLN A 114 29.93 19.49 10.76
N ALA A 115 28.86 19.62 11.54
CA ALA A 115 27.49 19.44 11.06
C ALA A 115 27.18 20.38 9.89
N VAL A 116 27.45 21.68 10.04
CA VAL A 116 27.26 22.68 8.98
C VAL A 116 28.16 22.38 7.76
N THR A 117 29.41 21.99 7.99
CA THR A 117 30.37 21.60 6.94
C THR A 117 29.90 20.37 6.15
N LEU A 118 29.13 19.48 6.77
CA LEU A 118 28.55 18.30 6.13
C LEU A 118 27.15 18.54 5.55
N GLY A 119 26.59 19.74 5.70
CA GLY A 119 25.32 20.13 5.09
C GLY A 119 24.14 20.28 6.04
N PHE A 120 24.36 20.35 7.36
CA PHE A 120 23.32 20.77 8.31
C PHE A 120 23.04 22.26 8.15
N VAL A 121 22.10 22.62 7.29
CA VAL A 121 21.81 24.03 6.93
C VAL A 121 20.46 24.53 7.42
N HIS A 122 19.86 23.81 8.37
CA HIS A 122 18.58 24.18 8.96
C HIS A 122 18.78 25.22 10.07
N VAL A 123 18.78 26.49 9.68
CA VAL A 123 19.09 27.64 10.55
C VAL A 123 18.03 27.85 11.64
N GLN A 124 16.76 27.55 11.37
CA GLN A 124 15.68 27.67 12.36
C GLN A 124 15.84 26.68 13.53
N PRO A 125 16.05 25.36 13.30
CA PRO A 125 16.44 24.43 14.35
C PRO A 125 17.65 24.90 15.16
N LEU A 126 18.75 25.32 14.51
CA LEU A 126 19.93 25.84 15.22
C LEU A 126 19.57 26.98 16.17
N ARG A 127 18.72 27.93 15.76
CA ARG A 127 18.32 29.07 16.59
C ARG A 127 17.39 28.72 17.75
N MET A 128 16.51 27.74 17.56
CA MET A 128 15.39 27.49 18.48
C MET A 128 15.61 26.29 19.39
N ASP A 129 16.56 25.41 19.07
CA ASP A 129 16.82 24.22 19.88
C ASP A 129 17.33 24.61 21.27
N ALA A 130 16.56 24.25 22.30
CA ALA A 130 16.85 24.52 23.69
C ALA A 130 18.14 23.82 24.16
N ASP A 131 18.53 22.72 23.49
CA ASP A 131 19.76 22.01 23.83
C ASP A 131 21.03 22.82 23.56
N LEU A 132 20.92 23.83 22.70
CA LEU A 132 22.01 24.74 22.33
C LEU A 132 21.96 26.08 23.08
N ASP A 133 21.04 26.27 24.04
CA ASP A 133 20.89 27.53 24.80
C ASP A 133 22.23 28.01 25.39
N GLY A 134 23.03 27.08 25.94
CA GLY A 134 24.34 27.37 26.52
C GLY A 134 25.41 27.84 25.54
N LEU A 135 25.16 27.76 24.22
CA LEU A 135 26.09 28.20 23.18
C LEU A 135 25.75 29.58 22.60
N ARG A 136 24.51 30.07 22.76
CA ARG A 136 23.97 31.23 22.01
C ARG A 136 24.65 32.57 22.33
N ALA A 137 25.21 32.70 23.53
CA ALA A 137 25.87 33.92 23.98
C ALA A 137 27.32 34.06 23.46
N ASP A 138 27.87 33.01 22.83
CA ASP A 138 29.24 32.98 22.31
C ASP A 138 29.24 33.39 20.82
N ASP A 139 30.16 34.28 20.45
CA ASP A 139 30.25 34.83 19.09
C ASP A 139 30.45 33.75 18.01
N ARG A 140 31.05 32.60 18.36
CA ARG A 140 31.20 31.45 17.44
C ARG A 140 29.86 30.92 16.95
N PHE A 141 28.80 31.08 17.74
CA PHE A 141 27.46 30.65 17.35
C PHE A 141 26.92 31.48 16.19
N ALA A 142 27.12 32.80 16.21
CA ALA A 142 26.74 33.67 15.11
C ALA A 142 27.46 33.30 13.80
N ALA A 143 28.76 32.98 13.89
CA ALA A 143 29.56 32.53 12.74
C ALA A 143 29.07 31.19 12.16
N ILE A 144 28.63 30.25 13.01
CA ILE A 144 28.02 28.98 12.56
C ILE A 144 26.71 29.23 11.82
N LEU A 145 25.84 30.11 12.33
CA LEU A 145 24.58 30.44 11.66
C LEU A 145 24.82 31.10 10.29
N GLU A 146 25.79 32.01 10.21
CA GLU A 146 26.19 32.62 8.93
C GLU A 146 26.75 31.57 7.95
N SER A 147 27.62 30.67 8.42
CA SER A 147 28.15 29.56 7.61
C SER A 147 27.04 28.63 7.10
N ALA A 148 26.04 28.34 7.94
CA ALA A 148 24.87 27.54 7.58
C ALA A 148 24.00 28.24 6.52
N GLU A 149 23.77 29.56 6.63
CA GLU A 149 23.03 30.33 5.63
C GLU A 149 23.77 30.39 4.27
N ILE A 150 25.07 30.65 4.29
CA ILE A 150 25.90 30.66 3.07
C ILE A 150 25.86 29.29 2.39
N ARG A 151 26.00 28.21 3.16
CA ARG A 151 25.90 26.85 2.63
C ARG A 151 24.50 26.49 2.18
N ARG A 152 23.45 26.96 2.85
CA ARG A 152 22.06 26.78 2.43
C ARG A 152 21.87 27.34 1.02
N ALA A 153 22.28 28.60 0.80
CA ALA A 153 22.23 29.24 -0.51
C ALA A 153 23.08 28.51 -1.57
N ALA A 154 24.26 27.98 -1.18
CA ALA A 154 25.11 27.16 -2.05
C ALA A 154 24.51 25.79 -2.40
N ILE A 155 23.78 25.15 -1.47
CA ILE A 155 23.06 23.89 -1.71
C ILE A 155 21.82 24.15 -2.57
N GLU A 156 21.05 25.19 -2.27
CA GLU A 156 19.87 25.60 -3.05
C GLU A 156 20.28 25.93 -4.51
N SER A 157 21.40 26.62 -4.72
CA SER A 157 21.94 26.87 -6.07
C SER A 157 22.49 25.62 -6.78
N ARG A 158 23.05 24.62 -6.05
CA ARG A 158 23.50 23.33 -6.62
C ARG A 158 22.34 22.37 -6.90
N SER A 159 21.26 22.44 -6.13
CA SER A 159 20.02 21.70 -6.39
C SER A 159 19.33 22.14 -7.70
N GLY A 160 19.78 23.27 -8.28
CA GLY A 160 19.49 23.70 -9.63
C GLY A 160 20.44 23.20 -10.72
N ARG A 161 21.39 22.28 -10.45
CA ARG A 161 22.12 21.60 -11.54
C ARG A 161 21.12 20.75 -12.34
N PRO A 162 21.00 20.94 -13.66
CA PRO A 162 20.07 20.16 -14.47
C PRO A 162 20.44 18.68 -14.38
N PHE A 163 19.44 17.85 -14.09
CA PHE A 163 19.58 16.39 -14.17
C PHE A 163 20.03 16.03 -15.58
N GLU A 164 21.07 15.21 -15.70
CA GLU A 164 21.47 14.72 -17.02
C GLU A 164 20.56 13.54 -17.38
N ALA A 165 19.57 13.81 -18.22
CA ALA A 165 18.76 12.76 -18.81
C ALA A 165 19.65 11.95 -19.77
N ILE A 166 19.84 10.66 -19.49
CA ILE A 166 20.62 9.80 -20.39
C ILE A 166 19.83 9.55 -21.66
N ARG A 167 20.50 9.72 -22.80
CA ARG A 167 19.97 9.48 -24.13
C ARG A 167 19.65 8.00 -24.33
N VAL A 168 18.42 7.69 -24.74
CA VAL A 168 17.94 6.33 -25.00
C VAL A 168 17.51 6.23 -26.46
N MET A 169 18.09 5.26 -27.17
CA MET A 169 17.67 4.90 -28.52
C MET A 169 16.46 3.95 -28.47
N PRO A 170 15.51 4.04 -29.41
CA PRO A 170 14.47 3.01 -29.57
C PRO A 170 15.09 1.60 -29.65
N GLY A 171 14.56 0.66 -28.87
CA GLY A 171 15.08 -0.71 -28.76
C GLY A 171 16.37 -0.89 -27.99
N GLY A 172 17.06 0.20 -27.68
CA GLY A 172 18.34 0.20 -26.99
C GLY A 172 18.24 -0.02 -25.48
N PRO A 173 19.38 -0.17 -24.80
CA PRO A 173 19.42 -0.21 -23.35
C PRO A 173 19.14 1.18 -22.75
N ALA A 174 18.10 1.29 -21.92
CA ALA A 174 17.88 2.43 -21.03
C ALA A 174 18.69 2.21 -19.75
N ARG A 175 19.93 2.71 -19.75
CA ARG A 175 20.92 2.43 -18.71
C ARG A 175 20.70 3.29 -17.46
N VAL A 176 20.47 2.63 -16.32
CA VAL A 176 20.42 3.27 -15.00
C VAL A 176 21.82 3.42 -14.45
N THR A 177 22.18 4.65 -14.10
CA THR A 177 23.48 5.06 -13.56
C THR A 177 23.28 5.96 -12.34
N ASP A 178 24.37 6.30 -11.64
CA ASP A 178 24.33 7.29 -10.56
C ASP A 178 24.04 8.71 -11.06
N THR A 179 24.26 9.00 -12.35
CA THR A 179 24.10 10.35 -12.92
C THR A 179 22.67 10.68 -13.32
N ASN A 180 21.86 9.65 -13.62
CA ASN A 180 20.46 9.82 -13.99
C ASN A 180 19.47 9.31 -12.93
N THR A 181 19.96 8.93 -11.75
CA THR A 181 19.14 8.42 -10.64
C THR A 181 19.24 9.37 -9.46
N VAL A 182 18.09 9.73 -8.89
CA VAL A 182 18.02 10.59 -7.71
C VAL A 182 17.07 9.99 -6.70
N TRP A 183 17.47 9.96 -5.44
CA TRP A 183 16.56 9.61 -4.36
C TRP A 183 15.69 10.80 -3.96
N ASP A 184 14.38 10.62 -3.99
CA ASP A 184 13.37 11.56 -3.50
C ASP A 184 13.02 11.22 -2.05
N ASN A 185 13.44 12.08 -1.12
CA ASN A 185 13.17 11.94 0.30
C ASN A 185 11.69 12.00 0.67
N GLN A 186 10.92 12.86 -0.01
CA GLN A 186 9.50 13.06 0.30
C GLN A 186 8.68 11.86 -0.13
N LEU A 187 8.99 11.32 -1.30
CA LEU A 187 8.27 10.20 -1.88
C LEU A 187 8.85 8.85 -1.44
N SER A 188 10.07 8.83 -0.88
CA SER A 188 10.84 7.63 -0.55
C SER A 188 11.00 6.68 -1.73
N VAL A 189 11.32 7.24 -2.91
CA VAL A 189 11.53 6.52 -4.17
C VAL A 189 12.70 7.13 -4.93
N PHE A 190 13.26 6.36 -5.84
CA PHE A 190 14.23 6.83 -6.82
C PHE A 190 13.51 7.37 -8.06
N ARG A 191 13.87 8.57 -8.49
CA ARG A 191 13.49 9.14 -9.78
C ARG A 191 14.58 8.86 -10.79
N LEU A 192 14.20 8.33 -11.96
CA LEU A 192 15.11 8.05 -13.06
C LEU A 192 14.82 8.95 -14.25
N MET A 193 15.88 9.50 -14.84
CA MET A 193 15.81 10.52 -15.87
C MET A 193 16.38 10.02 -17.19
N PHE A 194 15.51 9.89 -18.19
CA PHE A 194 15.86 9.50 -19.55
C PHE A 194 15.40 10.54 -20.55
N ALA A 195 16.18 10.73 -21.61
CA ALA A 195 15.81 11.53 -22.78
C ALA A 195 15.77 10.59 -23.98
N MET A 196 14.65 10.57 -24.69
CA MET A 196 14.54 9.76 -25.90
C MET A 196 15.19 10.48 -27.07
N GLU A 197 16.07 9.78 -27.79
CA GLU A 197 16.56 10.26 -29.08
C GLU A 197 15.48 10.08 -30.15
N PRO A 198 15.40 11.00 -31.13
CA PRO A 198 14.60 10.76 -32.31
C PRO A 198 15.10 9.48 -33.01
N PRO A 199 14.20 8.65 -33.56
CA PRO A 199 14.59 7.43 -34.25
C PRO A 199 15.53 7.75 -35.42
N THR A 200 16.70 7.10 -35.45
CA THR A 200 17.63 7.15 -36.60
C THR A 200 17.18 6.12 -37.63
N GLY A 201 16.54 6.56 -38.71
CA GLY A 201 15.84 5.67 -39.65
C GLY A 201 14.49 5.19 -39.08
N ALA A 202 13.73 4.38 -39.84
CA ALA A 202 12.50 3.78 -39.33
C ALA A 202 12.80 2.39 -38.75
N PRO A 203 12.96 2.23 -37.42
CA PRO A 203 12.94 0.91 -36.81
C PRO A 203 11.56 0.25 -37.06
N PRO A 204 11.50 -1.08 -37.20
CA PRO A 204 10.22 -1.77 -37.34
C PRO A 204 9.44 -1.67 -36.02
N VAL A 205 8.19 -1.21 -36.01
CA VAL A 205 7.37 -1.11 -34.78
C VAL A 205 7.17 -2.46 -34.08
N MET A 206 7.01 -3.53 -34.86
CA MET A 206 6.90 -4.90 -34.38
C MET A 206 7.48 -5.87 -35.43
N VAL A 207 8.21 -6.91 -35.01
CA VAL A 207 8.62 -8.03 -35.88
C VAL A 207 7.51 -9.09 -35.90
N ARG A 208 7.47 -9.95 -36.94
CA ARG A 208 6.43 -10.98 -37.17
C ARG A 208 5.92 -11.63 -35.87
N GLY A 209 4.60 -11.78 -35.75
CA GLY A 209 3.94 -12.30 -34.55
C GLY A 209 2.69 -11.48 -34.16
N GLN A 210 2.04 -11.87 -33.06
CA GLN A 210 0.89 -11.19 -32.44
C GLN A 210 -0.42 -11.20 -33.26
N GLY A 211 -0.60 -12.21 -34.11
CA GLY A 211 -1.81 -12.42 -34.89
C GLY A 211 -2.21 -11.22 -35.75
N THR A 212 -3.52 -11.06 -35.95
CA THR A 212 -4.14 -9.99 -36.74
C THR A 212 -3.86 -8.59 -36.16
N ALA A 213 -3.81 -8.46 -34.83
CA ALA A 213 -3.51 -7.19 -34.17
C ALA A 213 -2.11 -6.67 -34.55
N GLY A 214 -1.10 -7.54 -34.51
CA GLY A 214 0.25 -7.20 -34.94
C GLY A 214 0.31 -6.80 -36.43
N GLU A 215 -0.47 -7.46 -37.29
CA GLU A 215 -0.56 -7.11 -38.72
C GLU A 215 -1.16 -5.72 -38.94
N GLN A 216 -2.22 -5.37 -38.21
CA GLN A 216 -2.86 -4.06 -38.27
C GLN A 216 -1.93 -2.95 -37.80
N ILE A 217 -1.26 -3.13 -36.65
CA ILE A 217 -0.31 -2.14 -36.13
C ILE A 217 0.82 -1.90 -37.14
N ARG A 218 1.37 -2.95 -37.77
CA ARG A 218 2.40 -2.81 -38.81
C ARG A 218 1.89 -2.08 -40.04
N ALA A 219 0.63 -2.25 -40.43
CA ALA A 219 0.02 -1.50 -41.52
C ALA A 219 -0.07 0.00 -41.16
N TRP A 220 -0.68 0.33 -40.01
CA TRP A 220 -0.81 1.71 -39.54
C TRP A 220 0.54 2.40 -39.30
N HIS A 221 1.56 1.67 -38.84
CA HIS A 221 2.89 2.25 -38.71
C HIS A 221 3.51 2.59 -40.07
N ARG A 222 3.38 1.72 -41.08
CA ARG A 222 3.83 2.04 -42.45
C ARG A 222 3.13 3.25 -43.05
N GLU A 223 1.88 3.49 -42.64
CA GLU A 223 1.09 4.68 -43.01
C GLU A 223 1.43 5.92 -42.16
N GLY A 224 2.26 5.79 -41.12
CA GLY A 224 2.60 6.86 -40.18
C GLY A 224 1.47 7.22 -39.21
N THR A 225 0.45 6.38 -39.08
CA THR A 225 -0.74 6.62 -38.25
C THR A 225 -0.69 5.91 -36.91
N ALA A 226 0.22 4.96 -36.68
CA ALA A 226 0.48 4.35 -35.37
C ALA A 226 1.78 4.90 -34.77
N ALA A 227 1.79 5.11 -33.45
CA ALA A 227 2.89 5.74 -32.72
C ALA A 227 4.07 4.80 -32.45
N GLY A 228 3.84 3.48 -32.47
CA GLY A 228 4.86 2.51 -32.13
C GLY A 228 5.22 2.46 -30.65
N LEU A 229 6.39 1.91 -30.34
CA LEU A 229 6.92 1.82 -28.96
C LEU A 229 8.16 2.67 -28.75
N ALA A 230 8.64 3.39 -29.77
CA ALA A 230 9.67 4.40 -29.60
C ALA A 230 9.28 5.39 -28.49
N GLY A 231 10.09 5.44 -27.44
CA GLY A 231 9.86 6.29 -26.26
C GLY A 231 9.26 5.59 -25.04
N VAL A 232 8.97 4.29 -25.15
CA VAL A 232 8.45 3.46 -24.06
C VAL A 232 9.59 2.60 -23.50
N LEU A 233 9.64 2.49 -22.18
CA LEU A 233 10.58 1.66 -21.45
C LEU A 233 9.96 0.32 -21.05
N TYR A 234 10.76 -0.73 -21.07
CA TYR A 234 10.46 -2.01 -20.47
C TYR A 234 11.26 -2.23 -19.19
N ASP A 235 10.55 -2.36 -18.06
CA ASP A 235 11.14 -2.58 -16.74
C ASP A 235 10.84 -3.98 -16.21
N ASN A 236 11.85 -4.84 -16.15
CA ASN A 236 11.75 -6.17 -15.57
C ASN A 236 12.34 -6.22 -14.15
N GLN A 237 11.49 -6.60 -13.20
CA GLN A 237 11.77 -6.60 -11.77
C GLN A 237 11.87 -8.02 -11.20
N ASP A 238 12.28 -9.01 -12.02
CA ASP A 238 12.50 -10.40 -11.58
C ASP A 238 13.86 -10.98 -12.00
N ARG A 239 14.83 -10.12 -12.35
CA ARG A 239 16.19 -10.50 -12.80
C ARG A 239 16.19 -11.39 -14.04
N GLY A 240 15.23 -11.18 -14.92
CA GLY A 240 15.14 -11.86 -16.20
C GLY A 240 14.43 -13.22 -16.13
N HIS A 241 13.61 -13.45 -15.11
CA HIS A 241 12.85 -14.69 -14.93
C HIS A 241 11.67 -14.81 -15.91
N SER A 242 10.90 -13.73 -16.11
CA SER A 242 9.84 -13.62 -17.13
C SER A 242 10.09 -12.39 -17.97
N VAL A 243 10.86 -12.53 -19.05
CA VAL A 243 11.23 -11.40 -19.91
C VAL A 243 10.32 -11.36 -21.12
N LEU A 244 9.63 -10.22 -21.32
CA LEU A 244 8.94 -9.93 -22.57
C LEU A 244 9.94 -10.03 -23.72
N ALA A 245 9.63 -10.85 -24.72
CA ALA A 245 10.55 -11.11 -25.85
C ALA A 245 10.92 -9.81 -26.59
N ALA A 246 12.19 -9.66 -26.97
CA ALA A 246 12.67 -8.46 -27.66
C ALA A 246 12.29 -8.44 -29.14
N GLU A 247 12.28 -9.61 -29.79
CA GLU A 247 12.03 -9.72 -31.22
C GLU A 247 10.67 -9.09 -31.61
N PRO A 248 9.52 -9.41 -30.98
CA PRO A 248 8.25 -8.84 -31.40
C PRO A 248 8.11 -7.34 -31.12
N PHE A 249 8.93 -6.77 -30.23
CA PHE A 249 8.85 -5.38 -29.75
C PHE A 249 10.22 -4.69 -29.83
N PRO A 250 10.80 -4.55 -31.02
CA PRO A 250 12.20 -4.12 -31.18
C PRO A 250 12.41 -2.62 -30.91
N GLU A 251 11.36 -1.80 -30.83
CA GLU A 251 11.46 -0.38 -30.44
C GLU A 251 11.42 -0.15 -28.93
N LEU A 252 11.03 -1.17 -28.16
CA LEU A 252 10.86 -1.07 -26.72
C LEU A 252 12.22 -1.05 -26.02
N ALA A 253 12.59 0.10 -25.46
CA ALA A 253 13.89 0.28 -24.81
C ALA A 253 13.91 -0.44 -23.47
N ARG A 254 14.98 -1.17 -23.16
CA ARG A 254 15.03 -2.06 -21.99
C ARG A 254 15.80 -1.43 -20.85
N VAL A 255 15.18 -1.33 -19.69
CA VAL A 255 15.85 -0.83 -18.48
C VAL A 255 16.93 -1.82 -18.07
N VAL A 256 18.17 -1.35 -18.03
CA VAL A 256 19.32 -2.12 -17.58
C VAL A 256 20.08 -1.32 -16.54
N PHE A 257 20.52 -1.97 -15.47
CA PHE A 257 21.29 -1.32 -14.42
C PHE A 257 22.78 -1.47 -14.71
N ASP A 258 23.55 -0.44 -14.43
CA ASP A 258 25.00 -0.59 -14.48
C ASP A 258 25.49 -1.69 -13.52
N PRO A 259 26.57 -2.40 -13.87
CA PRO A 259 27.07 -3.52 -13.06
C PRO A 259 27.34 -3.14 -11.59
N GLY A 260 27.80 -1.91 -11.35
CA GLY A 260 28.03 -1.38 -10.00
C GLY A 260 26.74 -1.20 -9.20
N LEU A 261 25.65 -0.78 -9.84
CA LEU A 261 24.34 -0.58 -9.21
C LEU A 261 23.54 -1.87 -9.08
N THR A 262 23.77 -2.84 -9.97
CA THR A 262 23.06 -4.14 -9.93
C THR A 262 23.23 -4.85 -8.58
N ARG A 263 24.41 -4.76 -7.95
CA ARG A 263 24.66 -5.35 -6.63
C ARG A 263 23.98 -4.59 -5.49
N ALA A 264 23.76 -3.29 -5.68
CA ALA A 264 23.11 -2.40 -4.72
C ALA A 264 21.62 -2.19 -5.01
N ARG A 265 21.06 -2.87 -6.02
CA ARG A 265 19.67 -2.69 -6.44
C ARG A 265 18.74 -3.05 -5.27
N PRO A 266 17.92 -2.10 -4.80
CA PRO A 266 17.15 -2.27 -3.57
C PRO A 266 15.98 -3.24 -3.72
N VAL A 267 15.55 -3.54 -4.96
CA VAL A 267 14.30 -4.28 -5.21
C VAL A 267 14.49 -5.39 -6.25
N ASN A 268 13.92 -6.55 -5.90
CA ASN A 268 13.60 -7.67 -6.77
C ASN A 268 12.18 -8.13 -6.38
N GLY A 269 11.22 -8.11 -7.31
CA GLY A 269 9.81 -8.38 -7.05
C GLY A 269 8.89 -7.20 -7.38
N LEU A 270 8.04 -6.83 -6.42
CA LEU A 270 7.07 -5.74 -6.56
C LEU A 270 7.80 -4.41 -6.77
N GLN A 271 7.41 -3.67 -7.81
CA GLN A 271 8.06 -2.41 -8.15
C GLN A 271 7.47 -1.23 -7.39
N THR A 272 8.12 -0.81 -6.31
CA THR A 272 7.77 0.42 -5.58
C THR A 272 8.96 1.33 -5.27
N ALA A 273 10.13 1.06 -5.84
CA ALA A 273 11.33 1.85 -5.62
C ALA A 273 11.61 2.87 -6.72
N PHE A 274 11.15 2.65 -7.95
CA PHE A 274 11.51 3.49 -9.10
C PHE A 274 10.29 4.26 -9.65
N LEU A 275 10.50 5.53 -9.98
CA LEU A 275 9.62 6.36 -10.81
C LEU A 275 10.40 6.86 -12.03
N PHE A 276 9.90 6.53 -13.20
CA PHE A 276 10.47 6.92 -14.48
C PHE A 276 9.76 8.17 -15.03
N ASN A 277 10.48 9.01 -15.78
CA ASN A 277 9.89 10.15 -16.48
C ASN A 277 9.34 9.83 -17.86
N LEU A 278 9.64 8.64 -18.37
CA LEU A 278 9.09 8.12 -19.62
C LEU A 278 8.03 7.06 -19.31
N PRO A 279 7.12 6.77 -20.26
CA PRO A 279 6.19 5.67 -20.12
C PRO A 279 6.89 4.33 -19.88
N VAL A 280 6.32 3.49 -19.00
CA VAL A 280 6.87 2.17 -18.66
C VAL A 280 5.81 1.10 -18.78
N ILE A 281 6.18 0.00 -19.42
CA ILE A 281 5.51 -1.29 -19.31
C ILE A 281 6.45 -2.19 -18.52
N GLY A 282 5.97 -2.76 -17.41
CA GLY A 282 6.85 -3.56 -16.57
C GLY A 282 6.20 -4.80 -15.98
N ASN A 283 7.03 -5.67 -15.42
CA ASN A 283 6.56 -6.89 -14.79
C ASN A 283 7.51 -7.42 -13.71
N SER A 284 6.96 -8.31 -12.89
CA SER A 284 7.75 -9.25 -12.10
C SER A 284 6.95 -10.53 -11.93
N SER A 285 7.48 -11.63 -12.44
CA SER A 285 6.81 -12.92 -12.38
C SER A 285 7.28 -13.74 -11.17
N THR A 286 7.31 -13.11 -10.00
CA THR A 286 7.73 -13.70 -8.73
C THR A 286 6.63 -13.57 -7.68
N ALA A 287 6.72 -14.34 -6.60
CA ALA A 287 5.81 -14.28 -5.48
C ALA A 287 6.54 -14.73 -4.20
N LEU A 288 5.96 -14.42 -3.03
CA LEU A 288 6.37 -15.02 -1.77
C LEU A 288 5.66 -16.36 -1.65
N THR A 289 6.38 -17.46 -1.85
CA THR A 289 5.78 -18.80 -2.04
C THR A 289 5.89 -19.73 -0.82
N GLN A 290 6.60 -19.31 0.22
CA GLN A 290 6.90 -20.14 1.39
C GLN A 290 6.54 -19.43 2.69
N GLY A 291 6.26 -20.24 3.70
CA GLY A 291 5.97 -19.78 5.05
C GLY A 291 4.58 -19.20 5.22
N TYR A 292 4.29 -18.78 6.43
CA TYR A 292 2.98 -18.30 6.83
C TYR A 292 2.55 -17.01 6.08
N PHE A 293 3.53 -16.19 5.68
CA PHE A 293 3.32 -14.91 5.01
C PHE A 293 3.37 -14.99 3.48
N TRP A 294 3.17 -16.17 2.89
CA TRP A 294 3.05 -16.33 1.44
C TRP A 294 2.00 -15.37 0.83
N ARG A 295 2.24 -14.89 -0.39
CA ARG A 295 1.38 -13.96 -1.16
C ARG A 295 1.96 -13.65 -2.54
N SER A 296 1.11 -13.30 -3.49
CA SER A 296 1.55 -12.57 -4.69
C SER A 296 2.00 -11.14 -4.39
N LEU A 297 2.70 -10.56 -5.36
CA LEU A 297 3.17 -9.17 -5.28
C LEU A 297 2.01 -8.15 -5.24
N PRO A 298 0.89 -8.31 -5.99
CA PRO A 298 -0.27 -7.43 -5.82
C PRO A 298 -0.87 -7.51 -4.42
N ARG A 299 -0.99 -8.70 -3.82
CA ARG A 299 -1.51 -8.83 -2.45
C ARG A 299 -0.57 -8.21 -1.42
N LEU A 300 0.75 -8.34 -1.61
CA LEU A 300 1.75 -7.60 -0.82
C LEU A 300 1.52 -6.09 -0.89
N ALA A 301 1.24 -5.54 -2.07
CA ALA A 301 0.97 -4.10 -2.21
C ALA A 301 -0.31 -3.68 -1.47
N MET A 302 -1.40 -4.44 -1.61
CA MET A 302 -2.71 -4.07 -1.07
C MET A 302 -2.77 -4.04 0.47
N VAL A 303 -1.87 -4.75 1.16
CA VAL A 303 -1.78 -4.72 2.63
C VAL A 303 -0.80 -3.64 3.13
N ASN A 304 -0.26 -2.80 2.23
CA ASN A 304 0.67 -1.73 2.58
C ASN A 304 0.24 -0.40 1.91
N PRO A 305 -0.39 0.53 2.66
CA PRO A 305 -0.89 1.79 2.10
C PRO A 305 0.17 2.61 1.34
N SER A 306 1.42 2.63 1.82
CA SER A 306 2.51 3.36 1.15
C SER A 306 2.83 2.76 -0.22
N MET A 307 2.79 1.43 -0.35
CA MET A 307 3.00 0.77 -1.64
C MET A 307 1.87 1.08 -2.62
N VAL A 308 0.60 1.06 -2.18
CA VAL A 308 -0.54 1.43 -3.05
C VAL A 308 -0.45 2.87 -3.53
N TRP A 309 0.01 3.81 -2.70
CA TRP A 309 0.28 5.18 -3.12
C TRP A 309 1.38 5.28 -4.17
N THR A 310 2.43 4.45 -4.07
CA THR A 310 3.44 4.38 -5.13
C THR A 310 2.86 3.81 -6.42
N LEU A 311 2.02 2.77 -6.36
CA LEU A 311 1.33 2.23 -7.54
C LEU A 311 0.42 3.28 -8.19
N TYR A 312 -0.30 4.10 -7.42
CA TYR A 312 -1.07 5.23 -7.93
C TYR A 312 -0.18 6.23 -8.68
N ARG A 313 0.96 6.61 -8.10
CA ARG A 313 1.93 7.53 -8.73
C ARG A 313 2.53 6.97 -10.02
N GLN A 314 2.79 5.67 -10.06
CA GLN A 314 3.22 4.98 -11.28
C GLN A 314 2.13 5.03 -12.34
N TYR A 315 0.89 4.68 -11.96
CA TYR A 315 -0.26 4.68 -12.86
C TYR A 315 -0.52 6.05 -13.49
N THR A 316 -0.53 7.12 -12.68
CA THR A 316 -0.61 8.51 -13.15
C THR A 316 0.74 9.09 -13.61
N GLY A 317 1.79 8.28 -13.62
CA GLY A 317 3.11 8.58 -14.16
C GLY A 317 3.36 7.89 -15.50
N ASN A 318 2.32 7.34 -16.13
CA ASN A 318 2.36 6.54 -17.35
C ASN A 318 3.14 5.22 -17.22
N GLN A 319 3.09 4.59 -16.05
CA GLN A 319 3.77 3.33 -15.76
C GLN A 319 2.74 2.28 -15.34
N LEU A 320 2.74 1.12 -15.99
CA LEU A 320 1.83 0.02 -15.68
C LEU A 320 2.59 -1.29 -15.55
N TYR A 321 2.33 -1.99 -14.46
CA TYR A 321 2.97 -3.26 -14.16
C TYR A 321 1.99 -4.43 -14.17
N VAL A 322 2.47 -5.58 -14.65
CA VAL A 322 1.75 -6.85 -14.67
C VAL A 322 2.39 -7.82 -13.69
N TYR A 323 1.57 -8.49 -12.88
CA TYR A 323 2.01 -9.49 -11.90
C TYR A 323 1.09 -10.72 -11.91
N PRO A 324 1.62 -11.95 -11.77
CA PRO A 324 0.80 -13.13 -11.54
C PRO A 324 0.08 -13.13 -10.18
N GLU A 325 -1.08 -13.78 -10.11
CA GLU A 325 -1.85 -13.95 -8.87
C GLU A 325 -1.32 -15.01 -7.91
N HIS A 326 -0.64 -16.05 -8.42
CA HIS A 326 0.00 -17.10 -7.61
C HIS A 326 -0.88 -17.66 -6.47
N GLN A 327 -1.97 -18.35 -6.83
CA GLN A 327 -2.93 -19.04 -5.93
C GLN A 327 -3.84 -18.14 -5.08
N ASP A 328 -3.73 -16.82 -5.21
CA ASP A 328 -4.54 -15.84 -4.48
C ASP A 328 -6.00 -15.73 -4.96
N HIS A 329 -6.32 -16.37 -6.08
CA HIS A 329 -7.57 -16.28 -6.83
C HIS A 329 -7.87 -17.58 -7.59
N ASP A 330 -7.33 -18.70 -7.11
CA ASP A 330 -7.66 -20.05 -7.59
C ASP A 330 -8.83 -20.63 -6.79
N PRO A 331 -9.83 -21.30 -7.43
CA PRO A 331 -10.92 -21.94 -6.72
C PRO A 331 -10.43 -22.91 -5.64
N GLY A 332 -11.09 -22.89 -4.47
CA GLY A 332 -10.70 -23.73 -3.33
C GLY A 332 -10.86 -22.99 -2.00
N ARG A 333 -10.53 -23.70 -0.91
CA ARG A 333 -10.46 -23.15 0.44
C ARG A 333 -9.25 -23.73 1.15
N ASN A 334 -8.45 -22.88 1.79
CA ASN A 334 -7.30 -23.32 2.59
C ASN A 334 -6.27 -24.18 1.80
N GLY A 335 -6.20 -24.01 0.48
CA GLY A 335 -5.35 -24.83 -0.39
C GLY A 335 -5.98 -26.14 -0.86
N GLU A 336 -7.18 -26.52 -0.35
CA GLU A 336 -7.93 -27.66 -0.88
C GLU A 336 -8.36 -27.40 -2.32
N GLY A 337 -8.16 -28.38 -3.20
CA GLY A 337 -8.36 -28.21 -4.65
C GLY A 337 -7.25 -27.39 -5.33
N GLY A 338 -6.19 -27.03 -4.60
CA GLY A 338 -5.02 -26.30 -5.11
C GLY A 338 -5.10 -24.79 -4.99
N GLY A 339 -6.23 -24.24 -4.51
CA GLY A 339 -6.46 -22.80 -4.41
C GLY A 339 -6.98 -22.34 -3.05
N TYR A 340 -6.93 -21.02 -2.81
CA TYR A 340 -7.40 -20.40 -1.57
C TYR A 340 -8.70 -19.62 -1.75
N GLY A 341 -9.32 -19.69 -2.93
CA GLY A 341 -10.37 -18.79 -3.40
C GLY A 341 -9.81 -17.39 -3.66
N ASP A 342 -10.67 -16.37 -3.67
CA ASP A 342 -10.23 -14.98 -3.76
C ASP A 342 -9.86 -14.45 -2.38
N VAL A 343 -8.56 -14.29 -2.14
CA VAL A 343 -7.99 -13.75 -0.90
C VAL A 343 -7.47 -12.32 -1.06
N TYR A 344 -7.74 -11.66 -2.18
CA TYR A 344 -7.41 -10.24 -2.35
C TYR A 344 -8.34 -9.36 -1.50
N PRO A 345 -7.79 -8.44 -0.67
CA PRO A 345 -8.62 -7.52 0.11
C PRO A 345 -9.25 -6.41 -0.73
N ALA A 346 -8.71 -6.13 -1.92
CA ALA A 346 -9.14 -5.02 -2.75
C ALA A 346 -9.02 -5.35 -4.25
N ASN A 347 -9.77 -4.61 -5.06
CA ASN A 347 -9.51 -4.48 -6.50
C ASN A 347 -8.78 -3.16 -6.77
N LEU A 348 -7.80 -3.16 -7.68
CA LEU A 348 -6.96 -1.99 -7.95
C LEU A 348 -6.95 -1.65 -9.45
N PRO A 349 -6.95 -0.36 -9.81
CA PRO A 349 -6.79 0.06 -11.19
C PRO A 349 -5.32 0.23 -11.61
N TYR A 350 -4.39 0.18 -10.65
CA TYR A 350 -2.98 0.59 -10.80
C TYR A 350 -2.04 -0.48 -11.34
N VAL A 351 -2.44 -1.75 -11.26
CA VAL A 351 -1.68 -2.91 -11.72
C VAL A 351 -2.61 -3.86 -12.45
N LEU A 352 -2.07 -4.70 -13.33
CA LEU A 352 -2.80 -5.81 -13.92
C LEU A 352 -2.35 -7.11 -13.27
N ILE A 353 -3.32 -7.95 -12.93
CA ILE A 353 -3.06 -9.25 -12.31
C ILE A 353 -3.40 -10.35 -13.33
N SER A 354 -2.45 -11.20 -13.69
CA SER A 354 -2.69 -12.35 -14.57
C SER A 354 -3.11 -13.58 -13.78
N GLN A 355 -4.07 -14.35 -14.31
CA GLN A 355 -4.42 -15.66 -13.74
C GLN A 355 -3.27 -16.64 -13.94
N GLY A 356 -2.81 -17.24 -12.85
CA GLY A 356 -1.75 -18.25 -12.84
C GLY A 356 -0.49 -17.79 -12.10
N SER A 357 0.61 -18.49 -12.39
CA SER A 357 1.91 -18.30 -11.73
C SER A 357 2.97 -17.84 -12.73
N SER A 358 4.22 -18.33 -12.62
CA SER A 358 5.35 -17.85 -13.42
C SER A 358 5.05 -17.87 -14.92
N GLY A 359 5.25 -16.73 -15.60
CA GLY A 359 5.07 -16.58 -17.04
C GLY A 359 3.64 -16.28 -17.50
N SER A 360 2.64 -16.33 -16.61
CA SER A 360 1.24 -16.01 -16.96
C SER A 360 1.01 -14.55 -17.34
N ASP A 361 1.95 -13.68 -16.95
CA ASP A 361 1.95 -12.24 -17.18
C ASP A 361 2.21 -11.85 -18.64
N GLN A 362 2.84 -12.73 -19.41
CA GLN A 362 3.32 -12.44 -20.78
C GLN A 362 2.21 -11.97 -21.72
N LEU A 363 1.06 -12.64 -21.76
CA LEU A 363 -0.03 -12.27 -22.69
C LEU A 363 -0.66 -10.92 -22.36
N LEU A 364 -0.70 -10.54 -21.07
CA LEU A 364 -1.14 -9.21 -20.67
C LEU A 364 -0.10 -8.15 -21.04
N LEU A 365 1.21 -8.44 -20.86
CA LEU A 365 2.29 -7.54 -21.27
C LEU A 365 2.25 -7.29 -22.78
N GLU A 366 2.08 -8.34 -23.58
CA GLU A 366 1.96 -8.25 -25.03
C GLU A 366 0.73 -7.42 -25.45
N ALA A 367 -0.42 -7.65 -24.80
CA ALA A 367 -1.63 -6.88 -25.06
C ALA A 367 -1.47 -5.38 -24.73
N VAL A 368 -0.82 -5.07 -23.60
CA VAL A 368 -0.50 -3.69 -23.20
C VAL A 368 0.46 -3.04 -24.21
N ALA A 369 1.54 -3.73 -24.59
CA ALA A 369 2.51 -3.23 -25.57
C ALA A 369 1.85 -2.98 -26.93
N CYS A 370 1.04 -3.92 -27.43
CA CYS A 370 0.30 -3.73 -28.68
C CYS A 370 -0.67 -2.54 -28.61
N THR A 371 -1.36 -2.36 -27.49
CA THR A 371 -2.31 -1.25 -27.31
C THR A 371 -1.59 0.10 -27.30
N VAL A 372 -0.46 0.20 -26.58
CA VAL A 372 0.36 1.43 -26.57
C VAL A 372 0.91 1.74 -27.96
N ALA A 373 1.34 0.70 -28.70
CA ALA A 373 1.84 0.84 -30.07
C ALA A 373 0.79 1.35 -31.07
N ALA A 374 -0.47 0.97 -30.86
CA ALA A 374 -1.57 1.23 -31.79
C ALA A 374 -2.12 2.66 -31.73
N PHE A 375 -1.92 3.39 -30.62
CA PHE A 375 -2.36 4.79 -30.54
C PHE A 375 -1.77 5.62 -31.69
N ARG A 376 -2.54 6.60 -32.16
CA ARG A 376 -2.00 7.61 -33.09
C ARG A 376 -0.94 8.46 -32.41
N PRO A 377 0.12 8.92 -33.11
CA PRO A 377 1.21 9.70 -32.51
C PRO A 377 0.74 10.89 -31.67
N GLU A 378 -0.18 11.69 -32.20
CA GLU A 378 -0.77 12.85 -31.53
C GLU A 378 -1.60 12.46 -30.30
N THR A 379 -2.34 11.34 -30.39
CA THR A 379 -3.17 10.84 -29.28
C THR A 379 -2.28 10.29 -28.17
N ARG A 380 -1.26 9.49 -28.49
CA ARG A 380 -0.30 8.96 -27.49
C ARG A 380 0.39 10.10 -26.76
N ARG A 381 0.83 11.13 -27.50
CA ARG A 381 1.48 12.30 -26.90
C ARG A 381 0.55 13.07 -25.96
N ALA A 382 -0.71 13.28 -26.35
CA ALA A 382 -1.70 13.95 -25.51
C ALA A 382 -2.00 13.15 -24.22
N LEU A 383 -2.10 11.83 -24.33
CA LEU A 383 -2.26 10.92 -23.19
C LEU A 383 -1.06 10.96 -22.24
N GLU A 384 0.17 10.94 -22.76
CA GLU A 384 1.39 11.00 -21.96
C GLU A 384 1.48 12.31 -21.17
N LEU A 385 1.25 13.46 -21.84
CA LEU A 385 1.33 14.79 -21.22
C LEU A 385 0.25 15.02 -20.18
N SER A 386 -0.92 14.40 -20.35
CA SER A 386 -2.04 14.50 -19.41
C SER A 386 -2.02 13.42 -18.32
N ALA A 387 -0.98 12.57 -18.27
CA ALA A 387 -0.88 11.46 -17.33
C ALA A 387 -2.05 10.44 -17.46
N MET A 388 -2.55 10.24 -18.68
CA MET A 388 -3.69 9.39 -19.00
C MET A 388 -3.36 8.18 -19.87
N LEU A 389 -2.09 7.93 -20.24
CA LEU A 389 -1.74 6.79 -21.10
C LEU A 389 -2.15 5.45 -20.47
N MET A 390 -1.70 5.18 -19.26
CA MET A 390 -2.04 3.91 -18.58
C MET A 390 -3.49 3.85 -18.10
N PRO A 391 -4.10 4.97 -17.65
CA PRO A 391 -5.56 5.07 -17.52
C PRO A 391 -6.34 4.65 -18.77
N ALA A 392 -5.97 5.16 -19.94
CA ALA A 392 -6.61 4.83 -21.21
C ALA A 392 -6.38 3.37 -21.60
N VAL A 393 -5.15 2.85 -21.47
CA VAL A 393 -4.84 1.43 -21.74
C VAL A 393 -5.70 0.52 -20.87
N GLN A 394 -5.84 0.83 -19.57
CA GLN A 394 -6.63 0.02 -18.65
C GLN A 394 -8.13 0.06 -18.98
N MET A 395 -8.67 1.25 -19.29
CA MET A 395 -10.05 1.39 -19.80
C MET A 395 -10.27 0.60 -21.10
N ILE A 396 -9.33 0.67 -22.05
CA ILE A 396 -9.40 -0.08 -23.31
C ILE A 396 -9.39 -1.58 -23.07
N LEU A 397 -8.48 -2.08 -22.23
CA LEU A 397 -8.40 -3.50 -21.89
C LEU A 397 -9.74 -4.00 -21.35
N ARG A 398 -10.28 -3.32 -20.33
CA ARG A 398 -11.54 -3.72 -19.67
C ARG A 398 -12.74 -3.64 -20.59
N SER A 399 -12.83 -2.59 -21.40
CA SER A 399 -13.91 -2.43 -22.37
C SER A 399 -13.78 -3.34 -23.60
N SER A 400 -12.64 -4.03 -23.73
CA SER A 400 -12.36 -4.94 -24.85
C SER A 400 -12.45 -6.41 -24.48
N LEU A 401 -12.61 -6.78 -23.21
CA LEU A 401 -12.75 -8.18 -22.82
C LEU A 401 -13.84 -8.89 -23.62
N ARG A 402 -13.64 -10.18 -23.90
CA ARG A 402 -14.56 -10.96 -24.75
C ARG A 402 -15.98 -11.01 -24.19
N GLU A 403 -16.11 -11.02 -22.86
CA GLU A 403 -17.37 -11.03 -22.14
C GLU A 403 -18.09 -9.66 -22.13
N VAL A 404 -17.38 -8.59 -22.47
CA VAL A 404 -17.93 -7.24 -22.59
C VAL A 404 -18.41 -7.07 -24.04
N VAL A 405 -19.68 -7.37 -24.26
CA VAL A 405 -20.29 -7.39 -25.59
C VAL A 405 -21.00 -6.08 -25.88
N ARG A 406 -21.69 -5.53 -24.87
CA ARG A 406 -22.46 -4.28 -24.98
C ARG A 406 -21.81 -3.16 -24.17
N PRO A 407 -22.05 -1.88 -24.51
CA PRO A 407 -21.53 -0.75 -23.73
C PRO A 407 -21.88 -0.80 -22.24
N GLU A 408 -23.08 -1.29 -21.91
CA GLU A 408 -23.57 -1.38 -20.53
C GLU A 408 -22.81 -2.44 -19.71
N ASP A 409 -22.27 -3.48 -20.36
CA ASP A 409 -21.46 -4.50 -19.69
C ASP A 409 -20.21 -3.88 -19.05
N TYR A 410 -19.72 -2.74 -19.58
CA TYR A 410 -18.59 -2.01 -19.02
C TYR A 410 -18.85 -1.57 -17.58
N ARG A 411 -20.10 -1.35 -17.15
CA ARG A 411 -20.39 -0.89 -15.77
C ARG A 411 -20.75 -2.06 -14.84
N THR A 412 -20.40 -3.29 -15.22
CA THR A 412 -20.70 -4.50 -14.46
C THR A 412 -19.42 -5.26 -14.08
N GLY A 413 -19.54 -6.22 -13.15
CA GLY A 413 -18.42 -7.09 -12.78
C GLY A 413 -17.73 -7.81 -13.95
N LYS A 414 -18.40 -7.97 -15.10
CA LYS A 414 -17.82 -8.61 -16.31
C LYS A 414 -16.58 -7.87 -16.83
N ALA A 415 -16.62 -6.54 -16.86
CA ALA A 415 -15.50 -5.71 -17.31
C ALA A 415 -14.45 -5.50 -16.21
N HIS A 416 -14.79 -5.83 -14.97
CA HIS A 416 -14.03 -5.48 -13.78
C HIS A 416 -13.52 -6.67 -12.95
N PRO A 417 -12.98 -7.73 -13.57
CA PRO A 417 -12.34 -8.78 -12.78
C PRO A 417 -11.11 -8.21 -12.07
N THR A 418 -10.77 -8.83 -10.95
CA THR A 418 -9.55 -8.56 -10.17
C THR A 418 -8.33 -9.18 -10.84
N VAL A 419 -8.52 -10.38 -11.39
CA VAL A 419 -7.51 -11.15 -12.10
C VAL A 419 -8.00 -11.43 -13.52
N PHE A 420 -7.15 -11.16 -14.51
CA PHE A 420 -7.45 -11.33 -15.92
C PHE A 420 -6.92 -12.67 -16.41
N ALA A 421 -7.80 -13.49 -16.95
CA ALA A 421 -7.41 -14.71 -17.64
C ALA A 421 -7.07 -14.41 -19.10
N ALA A 422 -6.01 -15.05 -19.62
CA ALA A 422 -5.56 -14.88 -21.00
C ALA A 422 -6.68 -15.08 -22.04
N GLY A 423 -7.57 -16.06 -21.81
CA GLY A 423 -8.69 -16.35 -22.69
C GLY A 423 -9.69 -15.20 -22.86
N GLN A 424 -9.74 -14.26 -21.92
CA GLN A 424 -10.67 -13.12 -21.94
C GLN A 424 -10.19 -11.98 -22.83
N LEU A 425 -8.90 -11.97 -23.20
CA LEU A 425 -8.29 -10.87 -23.93
C LEU A 425 -8.73 -10.88 -25.39
N ASN A 426 -9.08 -9.69 -25.90
CA ASN A 426 -9.34 -9.44 -27.31
C ASN A 426 -8.41 -8.31 -27.79
N VAL A 427 -7.18 -8.69 -28.16
CA VAL A 427 -6.13 -7.73 -28.52
C VAL A 427 -6.51 -6.95 -29.78
N ASP A 428 -7.18 -7.56 -30.76
CA ASP A 428 -7.65 -6.87 -31.97
C ASP A 428 -8.58 -5.70 -31.64
N ARG A 429 -9.53 -5.92 -30.72
CA ARG A 429 -10.43 -4.86 -30.26
C ARG A 429 -9.70 -3.79 -29.46
N MET A 430 -8.70 -4.17 -28.66
CA MET A 430 -7.89 -3.21 -27.90
C MET A 430 -7.12 -2.27 -28.84
N VAL A 431 -6.41 -2.81 -29.83
CA VAL A 431 -5.61 -2.01 -30.77
C VAL A 431 -6.48 -1.14 -31.67
N ALA A 432 -7.64 -1.65 -32.12
CA ALA A 432 -8.58 -0.86 -32.90
C ALA A 432 -9.15 0.32 -32.11
N ARG A 433 -9.49 0.13 -30.82
CA ARG A 433 -9.98 1.20 -29.95
C ARG A 433 -8.91 2.23 -29.62
N ALA A 434 -7.67 1.79 -29.40
CA ALA A 434 -6.53 2.69 -29.19
C ALA A 434 -6.30 3.57 -30.43
N HIS A 435 -6.29 2.96 -31.62
CA HIS A 435 -6.07 3.68 -32.87
C HIS A 435 -7.21 4.66 -33.22
N ALA A 436 -8.45 4.33 -32.86
CA ALA A 436 -9.60 5.19 -33.09
C ALA A 436 -9.71 6.40 -32.14
N MET A 437 -8.99 6.39 -31.02
CA MET A 437 -9.05 7.47 -30.02
C MET A 437 -8.42 8.77 -30.55
N LYS A 438 -9.11 9.90 -30.32
CA LYS A 438 -8.68 11.22 -30.78
C LYS A 438 -7.96 12.00 -29.69
N ALA A 439 -6.92 12.75 -30.05
CA ALA A 439 -6.11 13.52 -29.11
C ALA A 439 -6.89 14.61 -28.34
N ASP A 440 -7.99 15.11 -28.90
CA ASP A 440 -8.88 16.11 -28.30
C ASP A 440 -10.09 15.50 -27.58
N ARG A 441 -10.17 14.17 -27.50
CA ARG A 441 -11.22 13.41 -26.81
C ARG A 441 -10.56 12.25 -26.06
N LEU A 442 -9.92 12.55 -24.94
CA LEU A 442 -9.29 11.55 -24.08
C LEU A 442 -10.29 11.05 -23.03
N PRO A 443 -10.05 9.88 -22.40
CA PRO A 443 -10.90 9.45 -21.29
C PRO A 443 -10.69 10.32 -20.04
N PRO A 444 -11.73 10.52 -19.22
CA PRO A 444 -11.59 11.15 -17.92
C PRO A 444 -11.02 10.18 -16.87
N LEU A 445 -10.68 10.70 -15.68
CA LEU A 445 -10.21 9.91 -14.54
C LEU A 445 -11.22 10.02 -13.40
N ALA A 446 -11.86 8.90 -13.04
CA ALA A 446 -12.67 8.80 -11.84
C ALA A 446 -11.79 8.90 -10.60
N GLN A 447 -12.18 9.76 -9.66
CA GLN A 447 -11.52 9.90 -8.36
C GLN A 447 -12.55 9.86 -7.22
N LEU A 448 -12.13 9.37 -6.06
CA LEU A 448 -12.93 9.11 -4.88
C LEU A 448 -12.34 9.84 -3.67
N HIS A 449 -13.21 10.29 -2.79
CA HIS A 449 -12.85 10.82 -1.48
C HIS A 449 -13.91 10.42 -0.45
N VAL A 450 -13.51 9.64 0.56
CA VAL A 450 -14.41 9.27 1.67
C VAL A 450 -14.54 10.47 2.60
N ILE A 451 -15.77 10.96 2.76
CA ILE A 451 -16.11 12.12 3.59
C ILE A 451 -16.43 11.69 5.02
N GLU A 452 -17.18 10.59 5.15
CA GLU A 452 -17.68 10.08 6.42
C GLU A 452 -17.77 8.55 6.33
N GLU A 453 -17.52 7.84 7.42
CA GLU A 453 -17.79 6.41 7.50
C GLU A 453 -18.14 6.00 8.94
N SER A 454 -18.98 4.97 9.07
CA SER A 454 -19.18 4.30 10.35
C SER A 454 -17.90 3.57 10.75
N GLU A 455 -17.46 3.69 12.00
CA GLU A 455 -16.27 3.01 12.53
C GLU A 455 -16.65 2.03 13.65
N GLY A 456 -15.92 0.93 13.77
CA GLY A 456 -16.04 0.04 14.93
C GLY A 456 -15.10 0.46 16.06
N ALA A 457 -15.51 0.21 17.30
CA ALA A 457 -14.69 0.37 18.49
C ALA A 457 -13.92 -0.93 18.82
N PRO A 458 -12.58 -0.94 18.74
CA PRO A 458 -11.78 -2.06 19.21
C PRO A 458 -12.05 -2.36 20.70
N GLY A 459 -12.17 -3.64 21.03
CA GLY A 459 -12.50 -4.11 22.38
C GLY A 459 -13.99 -4.18 22.68
N GLN A 460 -14.85 -3.55 21.86
CA GLN A 460 -16.32 -3.56 22.02
C GLN A 460 -16.99 -4.23 20.82
N ASP A 461 -16.79 -3.66 19.62
CA ASP A 461 -17.40 -4.15 18.38
C ASP A 461 -16.60 -5.27 17.72
N TYR A 462 -15.30 -5.36 18.02
CA TYR A 462 -14.39 -6.39 17.54
C TYR A 462 -13.11 -6.42 18.38
N PHE A 463 -12.31 -7.48 18.24
CA PHE A 463 -11.17 -7.74 19.12
C PHE A 463 -9.87 -7.85 18.34
N ASP A 464 -8.95 -6.91 18.59
CA ASP A 464 -7.69 -6.77 17.88
C ASP A 464 -6.70 -5.90 18.69
N ILE A 465 -5.46 -5.79 18.21
CA ILE A 465 -4.40 -4.96 18.80
C ILE A 465 -4.61 -3.45 18.62
N GLY A 466 -5.64 -3.03 17.88
CA GLY A 466 -5.95 -1.63 17.60
C GLY A 466 -6.92 -1.45 16.43
N SER A 467 -7.11 -0.19 16.01
CA SER A 467 -7.91 0.13 14.83
C SER A 467 -7.15 -0.20 13.55
N ARG A 468 -7.68 -1.16 12.77
CA ARG A 468 -7.06 -1.67 11.52
C ARG A 468 -8.09 -1.92 10.43
N GLU A 469 -9.20 -1.19 10.44
CA GLU A 469 -10.25 -1.32 9.41
C GLU A 469 -9.90 -0.58 8.11
N LYS A 470 -9.04 0.45 8.14
CA LYS A 470 -8.61 1.18 6.93
C LYS A 470 -7.31 0.60 6.40
N LEU A 471 -7.35 0.01 5.19
CA LEU A 471 -6.14 -0.44 4.51
C LEU A 471 -5.48 0.72 3.76
N PHE A 472 -6.25 1.43 2.93
CA PHE A 472 -5.76 2.60 2.21
C PHE A 472 -6.91 3.45 1.66
N ASP A 473 -6.60 4.72 1.44
CA ASP A 473 -7.39 5.70 0.69
C ASP A 473 -6.49 6.35 -0.35
N THR A 474 -6.73 6.03 -1.62
CA THR A 474 -6.06 6.63 -2.78
C THR A 474 -7.10 7.21 -3.72
N PRO A 475 -6.74 8.14 -4.62
CA PRO A 475 -7.74 8.82 -5.42
C PRO A 475 -8.56 7.88 -6.31
N CYS A 476 -8.05 6.75 -6.81
CA CYS A 476 -8.84 5.80 -7.61
C CYS A 476 -9.16 4.49 -6.87
N ALA A 477 -8.81 4.33 -5.59
CA ALA A 477 -9.06 3.11 -4.84
C ALA A 477 -9.15 3.34 -3.32
N VAL A 478 -10.23 2.84 -2.72
CA VAL A 478 -10.52 2.85 -1.29
C VAL A 478 -10.67 1.40 -0.82
N ALA A 479 -10.01 1.00 0.26
CA ALA A 479 -10.14 -0.35 0.80
C ALA A 479 -10.35 -0.36 2.32
N ARG A 480 -11.28 -1.21 2.76
CA ARG A 480 -11.62 -1.45 4.16
C ARG A 480 -11.62 -2.94 4.49
N VAL A 481 -11.17 -3.27 5.69
CA VAL A 481 -11.39 -4.57 6.34
C VAL A 481 -12.48 -4.37 7.39
N ILE A 482 -13.63 -5.01 7.19
CA ILE A 482 -14.79 -4.82 8.06
C ILE A 482 -14.69 -5.76 9.26
N ARG A 483 -14.57 -5.17 10.46
CA ARG A 483 -14.42 -5.88 11.73
C ARG A 483 -15.56 -5.59 12.68
N SER A 484 -16.08 -4.36 12.68
CA SER A 484 -17.27 -4.00 13.46
C SER A 484 -18.40 -5.00 13.29
N THR A 485 -18.99 -5.46 14.39
CA THR A 485 -20.15 -6.37 14.42
C THR A 485 -21.45 -5.75 13.90
N ALA A 486 -21.48 -4.46 13.56
CA ALA A 486 -22.63 -3.84 12.95
C ALA A 486 -23.02 -4.53 11.63
N TYR A 487 -24.33 -4.73 11.41
CA TYR A 487 -24.80 -5.36 10.18
C TYR A 487 -24.59 -4.50 8.94
N TRP A 488 -24.67 -3.18 9.08
CA TRP A 488 -24.46 -2.24 7.97
C TRP A 488 -23.16 -1.46 8.15
N ARG A 489 -22.28 -1.52 7.15
CA ARG A 489 -21.21 -0.54 6.97
C ARG A 489 -21.75 0.65 6.17
N ARG A 490 -21.57 1.87 6.68
CA ARG A 490 -21.95 3.11 6.01
C ARG A 490 -20.72 3.90 5.58
N LEU A 491 -20.72 4.43 4.35
CA LEU A 491 -19.74 5.40 3.87
C LEU A 491 -20.45 6.52 3.11
N VAL A 492 -19.97 7.76 3.24
CA VAL A 492 -20.31 8.88 2.36
C VAL A 492 -19.10 9.18 1.51
N VAL A 493 -19.26 9.14 0.20
CA VAL A 493 -18.14 9.23 -0.75
C VAL A 493 -18.42 10.27 -1.82
N SER A 494 -17.48 11.19 -2.01
CA SER A 494 -17.48 12.18 -3.07
C SER A 494 -16.65 11.69 -4.26
N ALA A 495 -17.14 11.98 -5.45
CA ALA A 495 -16.50 11.80 -6.74
C ALA A 495 -16.08 13.14 -7.38
N GLU A 496 -16.26 14.26 -6.67
CA GLU A 496 -16.09 15.61 -7.22
C GLU A 496 -14.65 15.96 -7.58
N THR A 497 -13.68 15.20 -7.06
CA THR A 497 -12.27 15.30 -7.44
C THR A 497 -11.98 14.66 -8.80
N SER A 498 -12.94 13.93 -9.40
CA SER A 498 -12.80 13.38 -10.75
C SER A 498 -12.53 14.47 -11.78
N ARG A 499 -11.72 14.15 -12.79
CA ARG A 499 -11.25 15.15 -13.76
C ARG A 499 -11.27 14.65 -15.19
N ASP A 500 -11.49 15.58 -16.10
CA ASP A 500 -11.32 15.37 -17.54
C ASP A 500 -10.12 16.19 -18.03
N PRO A 501 -9.17 15.62 -18.79
CA PRO A 501 -7.99 16.36 -19.23
C PRO A 501 -8.30 17.50 -20.21
N GLN A 502 -9.48 17.50 -20.84
CA GLN A 502 -9.98 18.58 -21.70
C GLN A 502 -11.02 19.48 -20.99
N GLY A 503 -11.29 19.25 -19.70
CA GLY A 503 -12.30 20.00 -18.95
C GLY A 503 -13.74 19.76 -19.42
N LEU A 504 -14.00 18.64 -20.11
CA LEU A 504 -15.35 18.29 -20.54
C LEU A 504 -16.27 18.00 -19.32
N PRO A 505 -17.57 18.31 -19.39
CA PRO A 505 -18.52 17.97 -18.34
C PRO A 505 -18.56 16.47 -18.07
N LEU A 506 -18.64 16.10 -16.78
CA LEU A 506 -18.66 14.71 -16.34
C LEU A 506 -20.05 14.28 -15.89
N THR A 507 -20.42 13.05 -16.26
CA THR A 507 -21.56 12.33 -15.67
C THR A 507 -21.05 11.19 -14.80
N TYR A 508 -21.69 10.97 -13.65
CA TYR A 508 -21.23 10.04 -12.62
C TYR A 508 -22.12 8.80 -12.59
N HIS A 509 -21.50 7.62 -12.57
CA HIS A 509 -22.19 6.34 -12.55
C HIS A 509 -21.57 5.45 -11.49
N TRP A 510 -22.40 4.90 -10.62
CA TRP A 510 -21.99 4.02 -9.53
C TRP A 510 -22.60 2.63 -9.73
N ALA A 511 -21.82 1.58 -9.52
CA ALA A 511 -22.29 0.21 -9.70
C ALA A 511 -21.70 -0.75 -8.67
N VAL A 512 -22.50 -1.72 -8.23
CA VAL A 512 -22.00 -2.88 -7.50
C VAL A 512 -21.38 -3.84 -8.53
N LEU A 513 -20.07 -4.07 -8.43
CA LEU A 513 -19.32 -4.93 -9.32
C LEU A 513 -19.21 -6.35 -8.77
N ARG A 514 -19.21 -6.47 -7.44
CA ARG A 514 -19.23 -7.73 -6.70
C ARG A 514 -19.89 -7.49 -5.35
N GLY A 515 -20.78 -8.37 -4.94
CA GLY A 515 -21.36 -8.31 -3.60
C GLY A 515 -22.81 -8.80 -3.54
N ASP A 516 -23.44 -8.55 -2.40
CA ASP A 516 -24.85 -8.84 -2.17
C ASP A 516 -25.76 -7.84 -2.92
N PRO A 517 -26.86 -8.29 -3.55
CA PRO A 517 -27.82 -7.38 -4.18
C PRO A 517 -28.48 -6.38 -3.21
N ALA A 518 -28.43 -6.59 -1.89
CA ALA A 518 -28.97 -5.68 -0.88
C ALA A 518 -28.06 -4.47 -0.58
N ILE A 519 -26.91 -4.33 -1.25
CA ILE A 519 -26.08 -3.12 -1.18
C ILE A 519 -26.85 -1.92 -1.71
N VAL A 520 -26.85 -0.83 -0.95
CA VAL A 520 -27.55 0.41 -1.32
C VAL A 520 -26.54 1.48 -1.70
N ILE A 521 -26.75 2.09 -2.86
CA ILE A 521 -26.05 3.30 -3.32
C ILE A 521 -27.10 4.40 -3.43
N ARG A 522 -27.05 5.39 -2.52
CA ARG A 522 -28.01 6.49 -2.45
C ARG A 522 -27.34 7.80 -2.87
N PRO A 523 -27.71 8.39 -4.02
CA PRO A 523 -27.26 9.74 -4.36
C PRO A 523 -27.68 10.76 -3.32
N LEU A 524 -26.76 11.65 -2.95
CA LEU A 524 -26.99 12.76 -2.02
C LEU A 524 -27.10 14.11 -2.74
N ASN A 525 -26.87 14.13 -4.06
CA ASN A 525 -27.09 15.28 -4.92
C ASN A 525 -27.63 14.85 -6.30
N ALA A 526 -28.17 15.81 -7.06
CA ALA A 526 -28.84 15.54 -8.34
C ALA A 526 -27.88 15.01 -9.43
N VAL A 527 -26.62 15.45 -9.41
CA VAL A 527 -25.58 15.04 -10.38
C VAL A 527 -24.90 13.71 -10.01
N GLN A 528 -25.25 13.14 -8.85
CA GLN A 528 -24.72 11.87 -8.32
C GLN A 528 -23.20 11.86 -8.10
N SER A 529 -22.57 13.02 -7.94
CA SER A 529 -21.14 13.14 -7.57
C SER A 529 -20.91 12.83 -6.09
N LEU A 530 -21.96 12.79 -5.27
CA LEU A 530 -21.88 12.46 -3.84
C LEU A 530 -22.90 11.36 -3.53
N VAL A 531 -22.44 10.27 -2.92
CA VAL A 531 -23.29 9.11 -2.59
C VAL A 531 -23.09 8.66 -1.15
N GLU A 532 -24.16 8.13 -0.55
CA GLU A 532 -24.08 7.29 0.63
C GLU A 532 -24.16 5.82 0.21
N LEU A 533 -23.20 5.04 0.70
CA LEU A 533 -23.12 3.60 0.53
C LEU A 533 -23.56 2.93 1.83
N LYS A 534 -24.44 1.94 1.73
CA LYS A 534 -24.72 1.00 2.83
C LYS A 534 -24.49 -0.41 2.35
N VAL A 535 -23.53 -1.09 2.98
CA VAL A 535 -23.14 -2.46 2.65
C VAL A 535 -23.52 -3.38 3.81
N PRO A 536 -24.37 -4.40 3.60
CA PRO A 536 -24.72 -5.33 4.66
C PRO A 536 -23.56 -6.29 4.94
N TYR A 537 -23.61 -7.00 6.07
CA TYR A 537 -22.68 -8.09 6.35
C TYR A 537 -22.62 -9.07 5.19
N HIS A 538 -21.40 -9.30 4.70
CA HIS A 538 -21.16 -10.10 3.51
C HIS A 538 -20.26 -11.29 3.85
N PRO A 539 -20.81 -12.47 4.18
CA PRO A 539 -20.01 -13.66 4.39
C PRO A 539 -19.34 -14.11 3.08
N ARG A 540 -18.32 -14.95 3.20
CA ARG A 540 -17.67 -15.58 2.04
C ARG A 540 -18.69 -16.34 1.20
N ARG A 541 -18.71 -16.08 -0.11
CA ARG A 541 -19.70 -16.64 -1.06
C ARG A 541 -19.16 -16.69 -2.49
N PRO A 542 -19.79 -17.45 -3.40
CA PRO A 542 -19.46 -17.43 -4.82
C PRO A 542 -19.44 -16.02 -5.41
N VAL A 543 -18.43 -15.71 -6.24
CA VAL A 543 -18.26 -14.38 -6.86
C VAL A 543 -19.36 -14.04 -7.87
N SER A 544 -20.04 -15.07 -8.38
CA SER A 544 -21.26 -14.97 -9.18
C SER A 544 -22.07 -16.27 -9.02
N PRO A 545 -23.38 -16.29 -9.33
CA PRO A 545 -24.19 -17.49 -9.23
C PRO A 545 -23.57 -18.66 -10.00
N GLY A 546 -23.29 -19.77 -9.31
CA GLY A 546 -22.70 -20.98 -9.90
C GLY A 546 -21.17 -20.96 -10.07
N ALA A 547 -20.48 -19.88 -9.70
CA ALA A 547 -19.01 -19.85 -9.75
C ALA A 547 -18.38 -20.75 -8.66
N ALA A 548 -17.34 -21.49 -9.03
CA ALA A 548 -16.52 -22.25 -8.08
C ALA A 548 -15.64 -21.33 -7.21
N LEU A 549 -15.30 -20.14 -7.72
CA LEU A 549 -14.53 -19.15 -7.00
C LEU A 549 -15.41 -18.42 -5.99
N GLU A 550 -14.93 -18.34 -4.75
CA GLU A 550 -15.59 -17.60 -3.68
C GLU A 550 -14.73 -16.44 -3.18
N SER A 551 -15.38 -15.39 -2.69
CA SER A 551 -14.75 -14.19 -2.15
C SER A 551 -15.50 -13.71 -0.91
N SER A 552 -14.77 -13.06 0.00
CA SER A 552 -15.34 -12.29 1.11
C SER A 552 -15.35 -10.79 0.85
N ARG A 553 -15.09 -10.38 -0.40
CA ARG A 553 -14.95 -8.98 -0.80
C ARG A 553 -16.17 -8.48 -1.57
N VAL A 554 -16.61 -7.29 -1.21
CA VAL A 554 -17.51 -6.43 -2.00
C VAL A 554 -16.68 -5.44 -2.80
N ASP A 555 -17.01 -5.23 -4.07
CA ASP A 555 -16.43 -4.19 -4.92
C ASP A 555 -17.54 -3.30 -5.47
N ILE A 556 -17.41 -1.98 -5.26
CA ILE A 556 -18.26 -0.94 -5.84
C ILE A 556 -17.38 -0.10 -6.77
N GLY A 557 -17.86 0.13 -7.99
CA GLY A 557 -17.18 0.92 -9.00
C GLY A 557 -17.79 2.30 -9.16
N LEU A 558 -16.94 3.32 -9.28
CA LEU A 558 -17.27 4.63 -9.81
C LEU A 558 -16.74 4.74 -11.25
N PHE A 559 -17.59 5.22 -12.13
CA PHE A 559 -17.28 5.55 -13.51
C PHE A 559 -17.70 6.99 -13.79
N VAL A 560 -16.81 7.77 -14.37
CA VAL A 560 -17.16 9.10 -14.89
C VAL A 560 -17.10 9.08 -16.41
N ASP A 561 -18.03 9.76 -17.07
CA ASP A 561 -18.16 9.74 -18.53
C ASP A 561 -18.24 11.17 -19.05
N ASN A 562 -17.40 11.49 -20.04
CA ASN A 562 -17.30 12.82 -20.64
C ASN A 562 -18.13 12.97 -21.94
N GLY A 563 -19.02 12.02 -22.22
CA GLY A 563 -19.85 11.94 -23.42
C GLY A 563 -19.15 11.28 -24.62
N THR A 564 -17.84 11.06 -24.56
CA THR A 564 -17.09 10.35 -25.62
C THR A 564 -16.47 9.05 -25.11
N HIS A 565 -15.92 9.07 -23.91
CA HIS A 565 -15.27 7.94 -23.28
C HIS A 565 -15.68 7.83 -21.80
N PRO A 566 -15.93 6.60 -21.30
CA PRO A 566 -15.98 6.38 -19.88
C PRO A 566 -14.56 6.45 -19.28
N SER A 567 -14.44 6.64 -17.99
CA SER A 567 -13.17 6.51 -17.28
C SER A 567 -12.77 5.03 -17.10
N PRO A 568 -11.50 4.72 -16.81
CA PRO A 568 -11.21 3.53 -16.03
C PRO A 568 -11.98 3.57 -14.69
N PRO A 569 -12.29 2.41 -14.07
CA PRO A 569 -12.97 2.35 -12.78
C PRO A 569 -12.11 2.97 -11.68
N ALA A 570 -12.76 3.68 -10.76
CA ALA A 570 -12.27 3.82 -9.39
C ALA A 570 -13.01 2.83 -8.50
N PHE A 571 -12.31 2.20 -7.55
CA PHE A 571 -12.86 1.10 -6.75
C PHE A 571 -13.03 1.46 -5.27
N ILE A 572 -14.11 0.97 -4.68
CA ILE A 572 -14.29 0.87 -3.24
C ILE A 572 -14.45 -0.61 -2.91
N SER A 573 -13.51 -1.16 -2.14
CA SER A 573 -13.49 -2.55 -1.73
C SER A 573 -13.71 -2.69 -0.23
N LEU A 574 -14.65 -3.55 0.16
CA LEU A 574 -14.92 -3.90 1.55
C LEU A 574 -14.67 -5.41 1.72
N TYR A 575 -13.64 -5.75 2.49
CA TYR A 575 -13.27 -7.13 2.79
C TYR A 575 -13.82 -7.53 4.16
N TYR A 576 -14.72 -8.51 4.20
CA TYR A 576 -15.19 -9.14 5.42
C TYR A 576 -14.27 -10.32 5.74
N LEU A 577 -13.89 -10.50 7.01
CA LEU A 577 -12.93 -11.53 7.37
C LEU A 577 -13.49 -12.92 7.07
N ALA A 578 -12.71 -13.74 6.36
CA ALA A 578 -13.11 -15.12 6.07
C ALA A 578 -12.95 -16.04 7.30
N SER A 579 -12.14 -15.62 8.27
CA SER A 579 -11.88 -16.31 9.55
C SER A 579 -13.00 -16.15 10.58
N GLU A 580 -14.06 -15.40 10.27
CA GLU A 580 -15.20 -15.21 11.18
C GLU A 580 -16.54 -15.51 10.51
N THR A 581 -17.47 -16.03 11.30
CA THR A 581 -18.87 -16.21 10.91
C THR A 581 -19.75 -15.47 11.89
N ARG A 582 -20.67 -14.66 11.35
CA ARG A 582 -21.59 -13.86 12.16
C ARG A 582 -23.03 -14.28 11.92
N VAL A 583 -23.80 -14.36 12.99
CA VAL A 583 -25.24 -14.62 12.96
C VAL A 583 -25.96 -13.36 13.43
N TYR A 584 -26.99 -12.95 12.70
CA TYR A 584 -27.81 -11.80 13.03
C TYR A 584 -29.27 -12.21 13.21
N GLY A 585 -29.97 -11.52 14.11
CA GLY A 585 -31.41 -11.71 14.31
C GLY A 585 -32.24 -11.08 13.18
N PRO A 586 -33.58 -11.26 13.18
CA PRO A 586 -34.47 -10.65 12.19
C PRO A 586 -34.41 -9.10 12.16
N ASP A 587 -34.00 -8.49 13.26
CA ASP A 587 -33.78 -7.06 13.44
C ASP A 587 -32.35 -6.61 13.10
N GLN A 588 -31.55 -7.50 12.51
CA GLN A 588 -30.17 -7.25 12.09
C GLN A 588 -29.21 -6.92 13.25
N ARG A 589 -29.56 -7.28 14.48
CA ARG A 589 -28.63 -7.25 15.62
C ARG A 589 -27.80 -8.52 15.68
N VAL A 590 -26.50 -8.38 15.94
CA VAL A 590 -25.58 -9.52 16.03
C VAL A 590 -26.01 -10.44 17.19
N GLN A 591 -26.15 -11.73 16.93
CA GLN A 591 -26.47 -12.73 17.95
C GLN A 591 -25.20 -13.46 18.39
N SER A 592 -24.35 -13.79 17.43
CA SER A 592 -23.07 -14.42 17.72
C SER A 592 -22.01 -14.11 16.66
N VAL A 593 -20.76 -14.09 17.10
CA VAL A 593 -19.58 -14.11 16.22
C VAL A 593 -18.70 -15.29 16.61
N THR A 594 -18.42 -16.15 15.65
CA THR A 594 -17.49 -17.27 15.81
C THR A 594 -16.24 -16.99 15.01
N TYR A 595 -15.09 -16.94 15.70
CA TYR A 595 -13.77 -16.84 15.10
C TYR A 595 -13.13 -18.22 15.05
N ARG A 596 -12.56 -18.59 13.90
CA ARG A 596 -11.87 -19.87 13.71
C ARG A 596 -10.58 -19.69 12.93
N THR A 597 -9.61 -20.50 13.27
CA THR A 597 -8.38 -20.65 12.48
C THR A 597 -8.57 -21.71 11.39
N PRO A 598 -7.72 -21.78 10.35
CA PRO A 598 -7.75 -22.90 9.42
C PRO A 598 -7.65 -24.27 10.11
N ALA A 599 -6.88 -24.37 11.21
CA ALA A 599 -6.76 -25.60 11.99
C ALA A 599 -8.06 -26.00 12.72
N THR A 600 -8.97 -25.06 12.95
CA THR A 600 -10.27 -25.29 13.63
C THR A 600 -11.47 -25.11 12.70
N GLY A 601 -11.23 -25.18 11.39
CA GLY A 601 -12.25 -25.18 10.34
C GLY A 601 -12.66 -23.80 9.82
N GLY A 602 -11.90 -22.74 10.14
CA GLY A 602 -12.04 -21.41 9.56
C GLY A 602 -11.41 -21.31 8.17
N ALA A 603 -11.76 -20.27 7.41
CA ALA A 603 -11.12 -20.00 6.12
C ALA A 603 -9.86 -19.14 6.29
N TYR A 604 -8.88 -19.39 5.42
CA TYR A 604 -7.64 -18.62 5.34
C TYR A 604 -7.97 -17.15 5.12
N THR A 605 -7.33 -16.33 5.94
CA THR A 605 -7.33 -14.87 5.84
C THR A 605 -5.88 -14.43 5.90
N ASP A 606 -5.51 -13.43 5.09
CA ASP A 606 -4.12 -12.96 5.04
C ASP A 606 -3.65 -12.55 6.44
N PRO A 607 -2.50 -13.02 6.91
CA PRO A 607 -2.00 -12.71 8.24
C PRO A 607 -1.59 -11.24 8.47
N PHE A 608 -1.38 -10.45 7.42
CA PHE A 608 -1.25 -8.99 7.56
C PHE A 608 -2.61 -8.30 7.69
N ILE A 609 -3.68 -8.93 7.22
CA ILE A 609 -5.04 -8.45 7.41
C ILE A 609 -5.49 -8.80 8.82
N ASP A 610 -5.51 -10.08 9.20
CA ASP A 610 -6.06 -10.55 10.48
C ASP A 610 -5.05 -11.39 11.28
N ILE A 611 -5.10 -11.24 12.61
CA ILE A 611 -4.38 -12.14 13.51
C ILE A 611 -5.35 -13.27 13.89
N PRO A 612 -5.00 -14.55 13.63
CA PRO A 612 -5.85 -15.68 13.94
C PRO A 612 -6.30 -15.69 15.41
N LYS A 613 -7.55 -16.05 15.64
CA LYS A 613 -8.16 -16.16 16.96
C LYS A 613 -9.26 -17.21 16.95
N ASP A 614 -9.51 -17.79 18.11
CA ASP A 614 -10.41 -18.93 18.25
C ASP A 614 -11.26 -18.82 19.51
N TRP A 615 -12.48 -18.33 19.33
CA TRP A 615 -13.52 -18.27 20.34
C TRP A 615 -14.86 -17.95 19.68
N THR A 616 -15.94 -18.10 20.45
CA THR A 616 -17.27 -17.64 20.05
C THR A 616 -17.81 -16.66 21.07
N ASP A 617 -18.30 -15.52 20.59
CA ASP A 617 -18.98 -14.50 21.38
C ASP A 617 -20.49 -14.57 21.11
N ALA A 618 -21.29 -14.73 22.16
CA ALA A 618 -22.75 -14.72 22.12
C ALA A 618 -23.28 -13.46 22.79
N TYR A 619 -23.94 -12.60 22.01
CA TYR A 619 -24.36 -11.26 22.41
C TYR A 619 -25.76 -11.28 23.06
N ALA A 620 -25.93 -10.51 24.13
CA ALA A 620 -27.16 -10.43 24.89
C ALA A 620 -27.77 -9.02 24.84
N TYR A 621 -29.10 -8.96 24.84
CA TYR A 621 -29.85 -7.71 24.75
C TYR A 621 -30.97 -7.66 25.78
N ASP A 622 -31.28 -6.45 26.25
CA ASP A 622 -32.45 -6.22 27.09
C ASP A 622 -33.75 -6.18 26.27
N THR A 623 -34.89 -6.05 26.96
CA THR A 623 -36.22 -5.99 26.34
C THR A 623 -36.44 -4.75 25.47
N LYS A 624 -35.62 -3.70 25.63
CA LYS A 624 -35.61 -2.48 24.80
C LYS A 624 -34.64 -2.60 23.62
N GLY A 625 -33.97 -3.74 23.51
CA GLY A 625 -33.05 -4.08 22.44
C GLY A 625 -31.64 -3.51 22.59
N ARG A 626 -31.28 -2.98 23.75
CA ARG A 626 -29.93 -2.46 24.04
C ARG A 626 -28.99 -3.61 24.35
N LEU A 627 -27.76 -3.54 23.84
CA LEU A 627 -26.72 -4.53 24.13
C LEU A 627 -26.37 -4.47 25.63
N THR A 628 -26.39 -5.61 26.31
CA THR A 628 -26.04 -5.72 27.74
C THR A 628 -24.66 -6.33 27.97
N GLY A 629 -24.08 -6.95 26.94
CA GLY A 629 -22.80 -7.65 27.02
C GLY A 629 -22.77 -8.88 26.12
N TRP A 630 -21.75 -9.72 26.30
CA TRP A 630 -21.66 -11.02 25.63
C TRP A 630 -21.00 -12.07 26.52
N ILE A 631 -21.21 -13.34 26.17
CA ILE A 631 -20.51 -14.47 26.75
C ILE A 631 -19.52 -14.98 25.72
N ARG A 632 -18.23 -15.00 26.07
CA ARG A 632 -17.18 -15.62 25.29
C ARG A 632 -17.00 -17.07 25.70
N SER A 633 -16.95 -17.98 24.73
CA SER A 633 -16.63 -19.39 24.92
C SER A 633 -15.33 -19.77 24.24
N ARG A 634 -14.43 -20.45 24.96
CA ARG A 634 -13.17 -21.05 24.47
C ARG A 634 -13.06 -22.48 25.01
N GLY A 635 -13.38 -23.47 24.18
CA GLY A 635 -13.59 -24.85 24.67
C GLY A 635 -14.66 -24.86 25.76
N ASP A 636 -14.33 -25.41 26.93
CA ASP A 636 -15.23 -25.45 28.09
C ASP A 636 -15.24 -24.16 28.92
N GLN A 637 -14.33 -23.22 28.67
CA GLN A 637 -14.26 -21.96 29.41
C GLN A 637 -15.32 -20.98 28.91
N ARG A 638 -16.01 -20.33 29.85
CA ARG A 638 -16.99 -19.28 29.60
C ARG A 638 -16.69 -18.04 30.45
N GLU A 639 -16.62 -16.90 29.80
CA GLU A 639 -16.37 -15.61 30.43
C GLU A 639 -17.46 -14.61 30.00
N SER A 640 -17.94 -13.79 30.93
CA SER A 640 -18.93 -12.75 30.63
C SER A 640 -18.25 -11.41 30.46
N PHE A 641 -18.78 -10.58 29.56
CA PHE A 641 -18.26 -9.25 29.25
C PHE A 641 -19.36 -8.21 29.33
N THR A 642 -19.02 -7.01 29.79
CA THR A 642 -19.90 -5.84 29.74
C THR A 642 -19.95 -5.26 28.32
N VAL A 643 -20.92 -4.38 28.06
CA VAL A 643 -21.01 -3.57 26.82
C VAL A 643 -19.71 -2.80 26.53
N ASP A 644 -18.97 -2.40 27.57
CA ASP A 644 -17.73 -1.63 27.43
C ASP A 644 -16.52 -2.51 27.08
N GLY A 645 -16.69 -3.83 26.95
CA GLY A 645 -15.60 -4.76 26.64
C GLY A 645 -14.78 -5.22 27.83
N LEU A 646 -15.30 -5.04 29.05
CA LEU A 646 -14.64 -5.45 30.28
C LEU A 646 -15.07 -6.85 30.70
N LYS A 647 -14.11 -7.67 31.15
CA LYS A 647 -14.39 -9.03 31.65
C LYS A 647 -15.04 -8.93 33.03
N VAL A 648 -16.22 -9.48 33.20
CA VAL A 648 -16.97 -9.48 34.47
C VAL A 648 -16.26 -10.39 35.48
N GLU A 649 -15.93 -9.83 36.66
CA GLU A 649 -15.32 -10.57 37.78
C GLU A 649 -16.33 -10.85 38.90
N ALA A 650 -17.29 -9.95 39.07
CA ALA A 650 -18.37 -10.11 40.03
C ALA A 650 -19.68 -9.56 39.43
N ALA A 651 -20.79 -10.20 39.77
CA ALA A 651 -22.13 -9.81 39.37
C ALA A 651 -23.08 -9.79 40.58
N ASP A 652 -24.17 -9.04 40.48
CA ASP A 652 -25.27 -9.07 41.44
C ASP A 652 -26.21 -10.27 41.20
N ASP A 653 -27.22 -10.42 42.06
CA ASP A 653 -28.21 -11.50 41.99
C ASP A 653 -29.05 -11.50 40.68
N GLN A 654 -29.01 -10.41 39.92
CA GLN A 654 -29.68 -10.28 38.63
C GLN A 654 -28.73 -10.56 37.46
N GLY A 655 -27.49 -10.99 37.73
CA GLY A 655 -26.45 -11.26 36.74
C GLY A 655 -25.81 -10.02 36.14
N ARG A 656 -25.99 -8.84 36.74
CA ARG A 656 -25.42 -7.58 36.25
C ARG A 656 -24.04 -7.37 36.86
N ALA A 657 -23.06 -6.94 36.06
CA ALA A 657 -21.69 -6.74 36.53
C ALA A 657 -21.62 -5.70 37.66
N THR A 658 -20.96 -6.02 38.76
CA THR A 658 -20.61 -5.05 39.82
C THR A 658 -19.14 -4.66 39.73
N HIS A 659 -18.28 -5.60 39.32
CA HIS A 659 -16.86 -5.39 39.06
C HIS A 659 -16.48 -6.04 37.73
N ALA A 660 -15.80 -5.30 36.86
CA ALA A 660 -15.32 -5.81 35.58
C ALA A 660 -13.90 -5.30 35.27
N ARG A 661 -13.03 -6.21 34.83
CA ARG A 661 -11.63 -5.94 34.55
C ARG A 661 -11.42 -5.52 33.10
N THR A 662 -10.52 -4.56 32.90
CA THR A 662 -9.97 -4.22 31.59
C THR A 662 -9.33 -5.43 30.91
N VAL A 663 -9.39 -5.47 29.58
CA VAL A 663 -8.83 -6.56 28.80
C VAL A 663 -8.02 -5.99 27.66
N ARG A 664 -6.89 -6.63 27.37
CA ARG A 664 -6.04 -6.32 26.21
C ARG A 664 -5.96 -7.55 25.31
N TYR A 665 -5.81 -7.30 24.02
CA TYR A 665 -5.59 -8.34 23.03
C TYR A 665 -4.18 -8.20 22.50
N VAL A 666 -3.38 -9.25 22.64
CA VAL A 666 -1.97 -9.23 22.22
C VAL A 666 -1.67 -10.43 21.33
N PRO A 667 -0.77 -10.30 20.35
CA PRO A 667 -0.27 -11.44 19.60
C PRO A 667 0.60 -12.30 20.53
N SER A 668 0.42 -13.62 20.50
CA SER A 668 1.23 -14.59 21.28
C SER A 668 1.57 -15.82 20.45
N GLY A 669 2.68 -16.49 20.79
CA GLY A 669 3.07 -17.77 20.18
C GLY A 669 3.64 -17.67 18.76
N ALA A 670 4.08 -16.48 18.33
CA ALA A 670 4.76 -16.32 17.05
C ALA A 670 6.09 -17.07 17.04
N SER A 671 6.36 -17.83 15.98
CA SER A 671 7.67 -18.39 15.68
C SER A 671 8.01 -18.20 14.20
N ALA A 672 9.17 -18.66 13.75
CA ALA A 672 9.52 -18.64 12.33
C ALA A 672 8.53 -19.47 11.48
N ASP A 673 7.89 -20.48 12.08
CA ASP A 673 7.05 -21.46 11.38
C ASP A 673 5.56 -21.39 11.81
N SER A 674 5.22 -20.58 12.82
CA SER A 674 3.85 -20.43 13.32
C SER A 674 3.41 -18.98 13.42
N ALA A 675 2.16 -18.74 13.01
CA ALA A 675 1.48 -17.47 13.20
C ALA A 675 1.41 -17.08 14.68
N PRO A 676 1.49 -15.78 15.01
CA PRO A 676 0.90 -15.34 16.27
C PRO A 676 -0.60 -15.65 16.25
N VAL A 677 -1.11 -16.08 17.40
CA VAL A 677 -2.55 -16.08 17.69
C VAL A 677 -2.86 -14.88 18.58
N LEU A 678 -4.01 -14.25 18.36
CA LEU A 678 -4.46 -13.18 19.23
C LEU A 678 -4.97 -13.80 20.53
N VAL A 679 -4.35 -13.43 21.65
CA VAL A 679 -4.75 -13.88 22.98
C VAL A 679 -5.31 -12.73 23.78
N GLN A 680 -6.31 -13.07 24.60
CA GLN A 680 -6.88 -12.19 25.60
C GLN A 680 -5.97 -12.17 26.83
N GLN A 681 -5.67 -10.99 27.35
CA GLN A 681 -4.94 -10.78 28.60
C GLN A 681 -5.69 -9.82 29.50
N ASP A 682 -5.66 -10.13 30.79
CA ASP A 682 -6.22 -9.31 31.84
C ASP A 682 -5.42 -8.01 32.00
N GLY A 683 -6.12 -6.89 32.05
CA GLY A 683 -5.55 -5.58 32.34
C GLY A 683 -5.44 -5.30 33.85
N GLY A 684 -4.69 -4.26 34.19
CA GLY A 684 -4.46 -3.85 35.58
C GLY A 684 -5.59 -3.06 36.23
N GLU A 685 -6.63 -2.68 35.49
CA GLU A 685 -7.73 -1.86 36.04
C GLU A 685 -9.02 -2.68 36.18
N VAL A 686 -9.69 -2.54 37.33
CA VAL A 686 -11.03 -3.06 37.60
C VAL A 686 -12.00 -1.88 37.75
N MET A 687 -13.09 -1.91 36.99
CA MET A 687 -14.14 -0.89 36.99
C MET A 687 -15.31 -1.36 37.86
N GLN A 688 -15.86 -0.44 38.64
CA GLN A 688 -17.06 -0.66 39.46
C GLN A 688 -18.29 -0.11 38.74
N TYR A 689 -19.36 -0.88 38.71
CA TYR A 689 -20.61 -0.54 38.02
C TYR A 689 -21.75 -0.22 39.00
N ALA A 690 -22.58 0.74 38.63
CA ALA A 690 -23.86 1.02 39.28
C ALA A 690 -25.00 1.09 38.26
N TYR A 691 -26.20 0.80 38.72
CA TYR A 691 -27.41 0.73 37.89
C TYR A 691 -28.46 1.71 38.41
N GLY A 692 -29.09 2.45 37.51
CA GLY A 692 -30.07 3.48 37.88
C GLY A 692 -31.40 2.93 38.41
N SER A 693 -31.71 1.66 38.11
CA SER A 693 -32.92 0.97 38.55
C SER A 693 -32.76 -0.56 38.43
N ASN A 694 -33.78 -1.32 38.84
CA ASN A 694 -33.85 -2.78 38.61
C ASN A 694 -34.08 -3.14 37.14
N GLU A 695 -34.60 -2.22 36.32
CA GLU A 695 -34.76 -2.43 34.87
C GLU A 695 -33.50 -2.08 34.08
N ASP A 696 -32.56 -1.38 34.69
CA ASP A 696 -31.29 -1.03 34.07
C ASP A 696 -30.36 -2.25 34.03
N ARG A 697 -30.08 -2.72 32.81
CA ARG A 697 -29.23 -3.88 32.50
C ARG A 697 -27.88 -3.50 31.91
N VAL A 698 -27.63 -2.22 31.65
CA VAL A 698 -26.39 -1.73 31.02
C VAL A 698 -25.49 -1.12 32.08
N GLY A 699 -26.07 -0.31 32.98
CA GLY A 699 -25.33 0.35 34.04
C GLY A 699 -24.34 1.39 33.54
N ARG A 700 -23.54 1.92 34.47
CA ARG A 700 -22.43 2.84 34.18
C ARG A 700 -21.27 2.61 35.14
N VAL A 701 -20.06 2.90 34.68
CA VAL A 701 -18.87 2.91 35.53
C VAL A 701 -18.96 4.07 36.53
N VAL A 702 -18.76 3.77 37.82
CA VAL A 702 -18.79 4.74 38.92
C VAL A 702 -17.47 4.80 39.71
N GLY A 703 -16.58 3.84 39.50
CA GLY A 703 -15.29 3.78 40.19
C GLY A 703 -14.26 2.96 39.40
N ARG A 704 -12.98 3.19 39.70
CA ARG A 704 -11.83 2.48 39.14
C ARG A 704 -10.88 2.08 40.26
N VAL A 705 -10.44 0.83 40.25
CA VAL A 705 -9.42 0.29 41.15
C VAL A 705 -8.25 -0.19 40.30
N ASN A 706 -7.04 0.31 40.58
CA ASN A 706 -5.81 -0.19 39.97
C ASN A 706 -5.31 -1.36 40.81
N MET A 707 -5.06 -2.48 40.15
CA MET A 707 -4.37 -3.64 40.73
C MET A 707 -2.88 -3.42 40.49
N GLU A 708 -2.10 -3.38 41.58
CA GLU A 708 -0.64 -3.29 41.55
C GLU A 708 0.01 -4.46 40.80
#